data_AF-A0A972JWU4-F1
#
_entry.id   AF-A0A972JWU4-F1
#
_cell.length_a   1.000
_cell.length_b   1.000
_cell.length_c   1.000
_cell.angle_alpha   90.00
_cell.angle_beta   90.00
_cell.angle_gamma   90.00
#
_symmetry.space_group_name_H-M   'P 1'
#
loop_
_entity.id
_entity.type
_entity.pdbx_description
1 polymer ?
#
loop_
_entity_poly.entity_id
_entity_poly.type
_entity_poly.pdbx_seq_one_letter_code
_entity_poly.pdbx_strand_id
1 'polypeptide(L)'
;MSDTPRAPQQQPDEEPRAQSGQASQSVAPGTQPSSTPTTDPEVLPLSVVEEYYKRPGRTMLASIFGFEPFDFWFGRFYVGFFGILVMLGTILGVTFYFYEMLIVEGTYNILAARIDPPPISDGLRLVTPGEPGGSWIVIMIAATIAFVAWALRQVDISRKLELGYEVPLAFGAVVSSWITLQWLRPIAMGAWGNGFPLGITHHLDWVSNIGYQYYNFFYNPFHAVGVTLLFASTLFLAMHGSAILSAARRPVTDRHVDTFWRQLFGYSVGEIGIHRVAFWAGATSVIVSNLCIFLSGTLVQDWNAFYSFWDGMPIWSFSGAGLALFGIGLVFARRRDEKPVDPDEIEDLDARGLDGNIGRPFYLPPILQRFVGKDGIRVFPTYLGVWGIISVVTGSVAALIILLDYLLQVGYNPILFVREFFNLALMPPAKEYGLGFAPWNEGGSYLVATFFLHISVLAWWGRVYTRAKATGLGTHLAWGFAAALSLYFVIYLIRPIAMGRWSESAGHGFRAILDWTNYVSILHGNFYYNPFHMLSIFFLLGSTLLLAMHGATILAAEPYKAEREVDEMRVEGTGTQRAQLLWRWVMGFNANSLTIHQWAWWFAGLCGITGAIGLLLSGTLIWDWYAWAIDARIVSPWPNPDWAQYLPR
;
A
#
# COMPACT_ATOMS: atom_id res chain seq x y z
N MET A 1 -50.66 -18.71 33.07
CA MET A 1 -52.07 -18.88 32.62
C MET A 1 -52.15 -18.13 31.30
N SER A 2 -51.80 -18.79 30.19
CA SER A 2 -52.70 -19.57 29.30
C SER A 2 -53.62 -18.58 28.56
N ASP A 3 -53.45 -18.31 27.27
CA ASP A 3 -53.77 -19.21 26.16
C ASP A 3 -53.39 -18.54 24.81
N THR A 4 -53.12 -19.40 23.82
CA THR A 4 -52.72 -19.14 22.42
C THR A 4 -53.95 -19.15 21.48
N PRO A 5 -53.85 -19.35 20.13
CA PRO A 5 -53.54 -18.36 19.08
C PRO A 5 -54.56 -18.40 17.90
N ARG A 6 -54.47 -17.52 16.88
CA ARG A 6 -55.04 -17.80 15.54
C ARG A 6 -54.24 -17.18 14.38
N ALA A 7 -53.89 -18.04 13.42
CA ALA A 7 -53.53 -17.73 12.03
C ALA A 7 -54.77 -17.93 11.12
N PRO A 8 -54.81 -17.37 9.89
CA PRO A 8 -55.76 -17.81 8.86
C PRO A 8 -55.10 -18.58 7.71
N GLN A 9 -55.90 -19.50 7.17
CA GLN A 9 -55.63 -20.61 6.27
C GLN A 9 -55.56 -20.23 4.77
N GLN A 10 -54.87 -21.08 4.00
CA GLN A 10 -54.97 -21.24 2.53
C GLN A 10 -56.24 -22.01 2.14
N GLN A 11 -56.73 -21.80 0.91
CA GLN A 11 -57.43 -22.80 0.05
C GLN A 11 -57.48 -22.32 -1.43
N PRO A 12 -57.73 -23.20 -2.44
CA PRO A 12 -56.86 -23.35 -3.62
C PRO A 12 -57.54 -23.24 -5.02
N ASP A 13 -56.68 -23.16 -6.05
CA ASP A 13 -56.75 -23.56 -7.48
C ASP A 13 -58.06 -23.46 -8.30
N GLU A 14 -58.01 -22.67 -9.40
CA GLU A 14 -58.82 -22.86 -10.62
C GLU A 14 -57.94 -22.72 -11.89
N GLU A 15 -57.95 -23.75 -12.74
CA GLU A 15 -57.36 -23.80 -14.09
C GLU A 15 -58.14 -22.95 -15.11
N PRO A 16 -57.51 -22.36 -16.15
CA PRO A 16 -58.24 -21.78 -17.28
C PRO A 16 -58.45 -22.78 -18.43
N ARG A 17 -59.72 -22.97 -18.79
CA ARG A 17 -60.21 -23.67 -19.98
C ARG A 17 -59.84 -22.95 -21.28
N ALA A 18 -59.57 -23.75 -22.31
CA ALA A 18 -59.37 -23.34 -23.70
C ALA A 18 -60.64 -22.81 -24.40
N GLN A 19 -60.47 -21.83 -25.30
CA GLN A 19 -61.42 -21.54 -26.38
C GLN A 19 -60.68 -21.33 -27.71
N SER A 20 -61.22 -21.95 -28.75
CA SER A 20 -60.79 -21.96 -30.14
C SER A 20 -61.59 -20.95 -30.97
N GLY A 21 -60.96 -20.38 -32.00
CA GLY A 21 -61.63 -19.58 -33.04
C GLY A 21 -60.64 -19.00 -34.07
N GLN A 22 -60.65 -19.55 -35.29
CA GLN A 22 -59.88 -19.09 -36.45
C GLN A 22 -60.56 -17.87 -37.13
N ALA A 23 -59.77 -16.92 -37.68
CA ALA A 23 -59.78 -16.53 -39.11
C ALA A 23 -58.94 -15.26 -39.46
N SER A 24 -58.10 -15.43 -40.49
CA SER A 24 -57.68 -14.52 -41.59
C SER A 24 -56.91 -13.19 -41.38
N GLN A 25 -55.68 -13.22 -41.91
CA GLN A 25 -55.01 -12.27 -42.85
C GLN A 25 -54.74 -10.80 -42.45
N SER A 26 -53.46 -10.46 -42.28
CA SER A 26 -52.66 -9.69 -43.27
C SER A 26 -51.26 -9.40 -42.73
N VAL A 27 -50.25 -9.59 -43.58
CA VAL A 27 -48.82 -9.37 -43.27
C VAL A 27 -48.48 -7.91 -43.57
N ALA A 28 -47.99 -7.18 -42.57
CA ALA A 28 -47.30 -5.90 -42.75
C ALA A 28 -45.84 -6.06 -42.23
N PRO A 29 -44.81 -5.64 -42.99
CA PRO A 29 -43.42 -5.84 -42.60
C PRO A 29 -42.98 -4.70 -41.67
N GLY A 30 -42.67 -5.00 -40.40
CA GLY A 30 -42.09 -3.98 -39.53
C GLY A 30 -42.23 -4.20 -38.03
N THR A 31 -41.86 -5.36 -37.51
CA THR A 31 -41.59 -5.52 -36.06
C THR A 31 -40.53 -6.59 -35.89
N GLN A 32 -39.37 -6.17 -35.35
CA GLN A 32 -38.37 -7.12 -34.87
C GLN A 32 -38.99 -8.02 -33.80
N PRO A 33 -38.59 -9.31 -33.73
CA PRO A 33 -39.13 -10.21 -32.71
C PRO A 33 -38.80 -9.65 -31.33
N SER A 34 -39.84 -9.48 -30.52
CA SER A 34 -39.72 -9.19 -29.09
C SER A 34 -38.72 -10.18 -28.49
N SER A 35 -37.64 -9.64 -27.93
CA SER A 35 -36.67 -10.38 -27.14
C SER A 35 -37.40 -11.33 -26.19
N THR A 36 -37.12 -12.62 -26.32
CA THR A 36 -37.33 -13.63 -25.28
C THR A 36 -36.92 -13.00 -23.93
N PRO A 37 -37.68 -13.21 -22.84
CA PRO A 37 -37.24 -12.74 -21.54
C PRO A 37 -35.91 -13.42 -21.26
N THR A 38 -34.84 -12.64 -21.26
CA THR A 38 -33.52 -13.09 -20.82
C THR A 38 -33.71 -13.54 -19.39
N THR A 39 -33.75 -14.85 -19.18
CA THR A 39 -33.51 -15.46 -17.88
C THR A 39 -32.29 -14.78 -17.29
N ASP A 40 -32.45 -14.12 -16.14
CA ASP A 40 -31.30 -13.63 -15.37
C ASP A 40 -30.26 -14.76 -15.33
N PRO A 41 -28.98 -14.50 -15.69
CA PRO A 41 -27.97 -15.53 -15.69
C PRO A 41 -27.94 -16.18 -14.31
N GLU A 42 -28.21 -17.49 -14.25
CA GLU A 42 -28.29 -18.25 -13.01
C GLU A 42 -26.95 -18.12 -12.27
N VAL A 43 -26.93 -17.31 -11.20
CA VAL A 43 -25.72 -17.07 -10.41
C VAL A 43 -25.39 -18.37 -9.68
N LEU A 44 -24.45 -19.13 -10.23
CA LEU A 44 -24.02 -20.39 -9.64
C LEU A 44 -23.37 -20.14 -8.26
N PRO A 45 -23.80 -20.85 -7.21
CA PRO A 45 -23.11 -20.79 -5.93
C PRO A 45 -21.64 -21.17 -6.09
N LEU A 46 -20.73 -20.47 -5.38
CA LEU A 46 -19.29 -20.74 -5.45
C LEU A 46 -18.94 -22.20 -5.14
N SER A 47 -19.74 -22.90 -4.34
CA SER A 47 -19.55 -24.34 -4.05
C SER A 47 -19.68 -25.22 -5.28
N VAL A 48 -20.60 -24.90 -6.19
CA VAL A 48 -20.79 -25.63 -7.46
C VAL A 48 -19.59 -25.38 -8.38
N VAL A 49 -19.12 -24.13 -8.42
CA VAL A 49 -17.91 -23.77 -9.16
C VAL A 49 -16.68 -24.47 -8.57
N GLU A 50 -16.55 -24.52 -7.25
CA GLU A 50 -15.48 -25.20 -6.54
C GLU A 50 -15.41 -26.70 -6.89
N GLU A 51 -16.56 -27.38 -6.92
CA GLU A 51 -16.66 -28.80 -7.31
C GLU A 51 -16.18 -29.02 -8.75
N TYR A 52 -16.53 -28.12 -9.67
CA TYR A 52 -16.06 -28.20 -11.05
C TYR A 52 -14.52 -28.14 -11.16
N TYR A 53 -13.88 -27.26 -10.39
CA TYR A 53 -12.42 -27.05 -10.44
C TYR A 53 -11.60 -28.02 -9.56
N LYS A 54 -12.21 -28.70 -8.58
CA LYS A 54 -11.54 -29.72 -7.74
C LYS A 54 -11.24 -31.00 -8.54
N ARG A 55 -10.26 -30.91 -9.43
CA ARG A 55 -9.81 -32.02 -10.29
C ARG A 55 -8.32 -32.32 -10.09
N PRO A 56 -7.94 -33.61 -9.92
CA PRO A 56 -6.54 -33.99 -9.92
C PRO A 56 -5.83 -33.63 -11.24
N GLY A 57 -4.52 -33.43 -11.17
CA GLY A 57 -3.64 -33.06 -12.28
C GLY A 57 -3.20 -31.60 -12.28
N ARG A 58 -2.40 -31.23 -13.29
CA ARG A 58 -1.86 -29.88 -13.52
C ARG A 58 -0.93 -29.35 -12.42
N THR A 59 -0.37 -30.21 -11.58
CA THR A 59 0.64 -29.83 -10.59
C THR A 59 2.05 -29.82 -11.19
N MET A 60 2.98 -29.15 -10.52
CA MET A 60 4.39 -29.09 -10.89
C MET A 60 5.05 -30.46 -10.86
N LEU A 61 4.88 -31.21 -9.77
CA LEU A 61 5.46 -32.54 -9.65
C LEU A 61 4.89 -33.51 -10.68
N ALA A 62 3.57 -33.47 -10.94
CA ALA A 62 2.98 -34.30 -11.99
C ALA A 62 3.56 -33.99 -13.37
N SER A 63 3.90 -32.73 -13.67
CA SER A 63 4.57 -32.39 -14.94
C SER A 63 6.04 -32.81 -15.03
N ILE A 64 6.74 -32.94 -13.90
CA ILE A 64 8.16 -33.30 -13.88
C ILE A 64 8.35 -34.82 -13.77
N PHE A 65 7.58 -35.47 -12.90
CA PHE A 65 7.73 -36.88 -12.52
C PHE A 65 6.59 -37.76 -13.04
N GLY A 66 5.56 -37.19 -13.68
CA GLY A 66 4.40 -37.93 -14.17
C GLY A 66 3.36 -38.28 -13.09
N PHE A 67 3.64 -38.02 -11.81
CA PHE A 67 2.73 -38.27 -10.70
C PHE A 67 2.88 -37.23 -9.58
N GLU A 68 1.81 -37.04 -8.78
CA GLU A 68 1.82 -36.26 -7.54
C GLU A 68 1.07 -37.07 -6.46
N PRO A 69 1.76 -37.56 -5.42
CA PRO A 69 1.16 -38.45 -4.42
C PRO A 69 0.14 -37.77 -3.49
N PHE A 70 0.18 -36.44 -3.36
CA PHE A 70 -0.65 -35.68 -2.41
C PHE A 70 -1.62 -34.72 -3.10
N ASP A 71 -2.07 -35.04 -4.32
CA ASP A 71 -2.97 -34.18 -5.10
C ASP A 71 -4.43 -34.24 -4.61
N PHE A 72 -4.69 -33.72 -3.42
CA PHE A 72 -6.02 -33.69 -2.81
C PHE A 72 -6.32 -32.36 -2.12
N TRP A 73 -7.59 -32.20 -1.74
CA TRP A 73 -8.08 -31.07 -0.96
C TRP A 73 -8.48 -31.54 0.44
N PHE A 74 -8.07 -30.80 1.46
CA PHE A 74 -8.58 -30.95 2.81
C PHE A 74 -9.61 -29.83 3.08
N GLY A 75 -10.89 -30.19 2.99
CA GLY A 75 -11.98 -29.21 3.04
C GLY A 75 -11.85 -28.20 1.89
N ARG A 76 -11.55 -26.94 2.25
CA ARG A 76 -11.35 -25.83 1.31
C ARG A 76 -9.91 -25.68 0.83
N PHE A 77 -8.94 -26.30 1.49
CA PHE A 77 -7.53 -26.12 1.21
C PHE A 77 -7.02 -27.13 0.20
N TYR A 78 -6.32 -26.67 -0.83
CA TYR A 78 -5.55 -27.58 -1.69
C TYR A 78 -4.25 -27.99 -1.01
N VAL A 79 -3.91 -29.27 -0.88
CA VAL A 79 -2.70 -29.67 -0.15
C VAL A 79 -1.50 -29.77 -1.11
N GLY A 80 -1.43 -30.81 -1.94
CA GLY A 80 -0.27 -31.09 -2.80
C GLY A 80 0.98 -31.44 -1.98
N PHE A 81 2.05 -31.88 -2.65
CA PHE A 81 3.34 -32.15 -1.99
C PHE A 81 3.84 -30.95 -1.18
N PHE A 82 3.75 -29.76 -1.76
CA PHE A 82 4.19 -28.53 -1.10
C PHE A 82 3.35 -28.20 0.15
N GLY A 83 2.05 -28.52 0.18
CA GLY A 83 1.23 -28.32 1.38
C GLY A 83 1.68 -29.19 2.56
N ILE A 84 2.19 -30.40 2.31
CA ILE A 84 2.79 -31.25 3.35
C ILE A 84 4.06 -30.60 3.91
N LEU A 85 4.93 -30.06 3.05
CA LEU A 85 6.14 -29.35 3.50
C LEU A 85 5.80 -28.10 4.32
N VAL A 86 4.79 -27.34 3.90
CA VAL A 86 4.28 -26.19 4.67
C VAL A 86 3.82 -26.63 6.06
N MET A 87 3.07 -27.73 6.16
CA MET A 87 2.57 -28.24 7.43
C MET A 87 3.70 -28.65 8.36
N LEU A 88 4.68 -29.39 7.87
CA LEU A 88 5.84 -29.83 8.65
C LEU A 88 6.67 -28.64 9.17
N GLY A 89 7.00 -27.69 8.28
CA GLY A 89 7.74 -26.49 8.65
C GLY A 89 6.99 -25.61 9.65
N THR A 90 5.68 -25.43 9.45
CA THR A 90 4.84 -24.62 10.36
C THR A 90 4.74 -25.26 11.74
N ILE A 91 4.44 -26.56 11.83
CA ILE A 91 4.34 -27.26 13.12
C ILE A 91 5.66 -27.18 13.89
N LEU A 92 6.78 -27.44 13.20
CA LEU A 92 8.11 -27.38 13.83
C LEU A 92 8.44 -25.96 14.32
N GLY A 93 8.27 -24.95 13.47
CA GLY A 93 8.56 -23.56 13.82
C GLY A 93 7.69 -23.04 14.96
N VAL A 94 6.38 -23.31 14.93
CA VAL A 94 5.45 -22.92 16.01
C VAL A 94 5.79 -23.63 17.32
N THR A 95 6.14 -24.92 17.27
CA THR A 95 6.54 -25.68 18.46
C THR A 95 7.77 -25.07 19.11
N PHE A 96 8.80 -24.75 18.32
CA PHE A 96 10.02 -24.14 18.85
C PHE A 96 9.84 -22.70 19.32
N TYR A 97 8.95 -21.93 18.68
CA TYR A 97 8.58 -20.61 19.16
C TYR A 97 7.97 -20.67 20.56
N PHE A 98 6.98 -21.55 20.75
CA PHE A 98 6.34 -21.73 22.06
C PHE A 98 7.25 -22.41 23.08
N TYR A 99 8.14 -23.31 22.66
CA TYR A 99 9.16 -23.88 23.52
C TYR A 99 10.08 -22.80 24.08
N GLU A 100 10.58 -21.90 23.22
CA GLU A 100 11.42 -20.78 23.64
C GLU A 100 10.67 -19.89 24.64
N MET A 101 9.47 -19.42 24.27
CA MET A 101 8.67 -18.53 25.12
C MET A 101 8.27 -19.15 26.47
N LEU A 102 7.82 -20.41 26.49
CA LEU A 102 7.24 -21.04 27.67
C LEU A 102 8.26 -21.73 28.57
N ILE A 103 9.30 -22.33 27.98
CA ILE A 103 10.23 -23.20 28.70
C ILE A 103 11.59 -22.53 28.90
N VAL A 104 12.13 -21.88 27.86
CA VAL A 104 13.46 -21.26 27.92
C VAL A 104 13.39 -19.89 28.60
N GLU A 105 12.50 -19.02 28.15
CA GLU A 105 12.37 -17.67 28.71
C GLU A 105 11.44 -17.59 29.93
N GLY A 106 10.39 -18.42 29.96
CA GLY A 106 9.38 -18.39 31.02
C GLY A 106 8.57 -17.08 31.07
N THR A 107 8.41 -16.38 29.93
CA THR A 107 7.72 -15.08 29.87
C THR A 107 6.20 -15.22 29.97
N TYR A 108 5.62 -16.31 29.44
CA TYR A 108 4.17 -16.58 29.36
C TYR A 108 3.33 -15.46 28.71
N ASN A 109 3.97 -14.45 28.15
CA ASN A 109 3.35 -13.32 27.47
C ASN A 109 3.91 -13.25 26.05
N ILE A 110 3.05 -13.55 25.07
CA ILE A 110 3.42 -13.55 23.66
C ILE A 110 3.90 -12.18 23.15
N LEU A 111 3.46 -11.09 23.77
CA LEU A 111 3.90 -9.74 23.43
C LEU A 111 5.31 -9.43 23.95
N ALA A 112 5.76 -10.14 24.99
CA ALA A 112 7.09 -9.99 25.58
C ALA A 112 8.03 -11.16 25.24
N ALA A 113 7.59 -12.08 24.36
CA ALA A 113 8.40 -13.20 23.91
C ALA A 113 9.57 -12.72 23.06
N ARG A 114 10.73 -13.34 23.25
CA ARG A 114 11.97 -13.03 22.53
C ARG A 114 12.65 -14.33 22.08
N ILE A 115 13.16 -14.28 20.86
CA ILE A 115 13.81 -15.41 20.19
C ILE A 115 15.03 -14.83 19.48
N ASP A 116 16.14 -14.82 20.20
CA ASP A 116 17.37 -14.21 19.73
C ASP A 116 18.13 -15.10 18.76
N PRO A 117 18.83 -14.52 17.77
CA PRO A 117 19.82 -15.27 17.01
C PRO A 117 20.99 -15.71 17.92
N PRO A 118 21.82 -16.66 17.47
CA PRO A 118 22.97 -17.12 18.24
C PRO A 118 23.96 -15.98 18.56
N PRO A 119 24.74 -16.07 19.66
CA PRO A 119 25.77 -15.08 19.98
C PRO A 119 26.73 -14.83 18.80
N ILE A 120 27.18 -13.59 18.63
CA ILE A 120 28.09 -13.22 17.52
C ILE A 120 29.40 -14.02 17.58
N SER A 121 29.86 -14.36 18.78
CA SER A 121 31.07 -15.15 19.02
C SER A 121 31.04 -16.54 18.41
N ASP A 122 29.85 -17.12 18.18
CA ASP A 122 29.70 -18.43 17.53
C ASP A 122 29.92 -18.37 16.01
N GLY A 123 30.02 -17.17 15.42
CA GLY A 123 30.19 -17.00 13.98
C GLY A 123 29.05 -17.64 13.18
N LEU A 124 29.39 -18.42 12.15
CA LEU A 124 28.41 -19.17 11.34
C LEU A 124 28.20 -20.62 11.81
N ARG A 125 28.65 -20.96 13.03
CA ARG A 125 28.41 -22.28 13.60
C ARG A 125 26.91 -22.52 13.77
N LEU A 126 26.44 -23.68 13.33
CA LEU A 126 25.08 -24.12 13.65
C LEU A 126 25.03 -24.52 15.12
N VAL A 127 24.26 -23.76 15.90
CA VAL A 127 23.95 -24.06 17.30
C VAL A 127 22.80 -25.06 17.38
N THR A 128 22.80 -25.85 18.45
CA THR A 128 21.76 -26.85 18.75
C THR A 128 20.66 -26.25 19.64
N PRO A 129 19.44 -26.82 19.67
CA PRO A 129 18.33 -26.34 20.51
C PRO A 129 18.63 -26.07 22.00
N GLY A 130 19.66 -26.70 22.57
CA GLY A 130 20.05 -26.50 23.97
C GLY A 130 21.09 -25.39 24.18
N GLU A 131 21.60 -24.79 23.10
CA GLU A 131 22.55 -23.69 23.12
C GLU A 131 21.83 -22.34 22.87
N PRO A 132 22.40 -21.21 23.32
CA PRO A 132 21.84 -19.89 23.04
C PRO A 132 21.58 -19.65 21.54
N GLY A 133 20.36 -19.24 21.20
CA GLY A 133 19.93 -19.06 19.80
C GLY A 133 19.61 -20.35 19.04
N GLY A 134 19.61 -21.51 19.70
CA GLY A 134 19.24 -22.80 19.13
C GLY A 134 17.84 -22.83 18.53
N SER A 135 16.85 -22.36 19.28
CA SER A 135 15.45 -22.28 18.81
C SER A 135 15.31 -21.38 17.59
N TRP A 136 16.04 -20.28 17.54
CA TRP A 136 16.04 -19.37 16.39
C TRP A 136 16.47 -20.07 15.10
N ILE A 137 17.57 -20.83 15.12
CA ILE A 137 18.05 -21.58 13.93
C ILE A 137 17.00 -22.57 13.44
N VAL A 138 16.36 -23.31 14.36
CA VAL A 138 15.31 -24.27 13.99
C VAL A 138 14.12 -23.56 13.36
N ILE A 139 13.66 -22.46 13.97
CA ILE A 139 12.56 -21.64 13.44
C ILE A 139 12.92 -21.08 12.07
N MET A 140 14.15 -20.58 11.88
CA MET A 140 14.63 -20.07 10.60
C MET A 140 14.54 -21.11 9.49
N ILE A 141 15.06 -22.31 9.72
CA ILE A 141 15.03 -23.41 8.74
C ILE A 141 13.58 -23.79 8.43
N ALA A 142 12.77 -24.02 9.48
CA ALA A 142 11.39 -24.46 9.36
C ALA A 142 10.52 -23.43 8.62
N ALA A 143 10.65 -22.15 8.95
CA ALA A 143 9.95 -21.05 8.29
C ALA A 143 10.41 -20.88 6.84
N THR A 144 11.70 -21.01 6.54
CA THR A 144 12.21 -20.92 5.16
C THR A 144 11.62 -22.01 4.27
N ILE A 145 11.59 -23.25 4.76
CA ILE A 145 10.95 -24.38 4.05
C ILE A 145 9.46 -24.08 3.84
N ALA A 146 8.76 -23.62 4.88
CA ALA A 146 7.34 -23.31 4.80
C ALA A 146 7.05 -22.19 3.79
N PHE A 147 7.81 -21.10 3.78
CA PHE A 147 7.59 -19.97 2.86
C PHE A 147 7.85 -20.36 1.40
N VAL A 148 8.94 -21.05 1.11
CA VAL A 148 9.26 -21.52 -0.25
C VAL A 148 8.21 -22.53 -0.73
N ALA A 149 7.85 -23.50 0.11
CA ALA A 149 6.82 -24.47 -0.22
C ALA A 149 5.45 -23.79 -0.42
N TRP A 150 5.10 -22.78 0.37
CA TRP A 150 3.84 -22.06 0.20
C TRP A 150 3.78 -21.27 -1.12
N ALA A 151 4.89 -20.66 -1.54
CA ALA A 151 5.00 -20.03 -2.85
C ALA A 151 4.79 -21.03 -3.99
N LEU A 152 5.42 -22.21 -3.90
CA LEU A 152 5.27 -23.28 -4.91
C LEU A 152 3.87 -23.90 -4.89
N ARG A 153 3.22 -23.97 -3.72
CA ARG A 153 1.82 -24.36 -3.61
C ARG A 153 0.89 -23.38 -4.33
N GLN A 154 1.17 -22.07 -4.29
CA GLN A 154 0.43 -21.07 -5.08
C GLN A 154 0.63 -21.26 -6.59
N VAL A 155 1.82 -21.68 -7.04
CA VAL A 155 2.08 -22.05 -8.44
C VAL A 155 1.19 -23.21 -8.86
N ASP A 156 1.10 -24.27 -8.07
CA ASP A 156 0.22 -25.42 -8.35
C ASP A 156 -1.25 -25.03 -8.43
N ILE A 157 -1.71 -24.20 -7.48
CA ILE A 157 -3.09 -23.71 -7.48
C ILE A 157 -3.36 -22.85 -8.72
N SER A 158 -2.43 -21.98 -9.11
CA SER A 158 -2.55 -21.14 -10.30
C SER A 158 -2.69 -22.00 -11.56
N ARG A 159 -1.91 -23.09 -11.68
CA ARG A 159 -2.01 -24.05 -12.79
C ARG A 159 -3.34 -24.79 -12.82
N LYS A 160 -3.84 -25.22 -11.66
CA LYS A 160 -5.15 -25.89 -11.55
C LYS A 160 -6.30 -24.98 -11.99
N LEU A 161 -6.21 -23.70 -11.63
CA LEU A 161 -7.19 -22.67 -11.96
C LEU A 161 -6.88 -21.95 -13.28
N GLU A 162 -5.87 -22.39 -14.04
CA GLU A 162 -5.45 -21.77 -15.31
C GLU A 162 -5.30 -20.25 -15.21
N LEU A 163 -4.75 -19.78 -14.10
CA LEU A 163 -4.40 -18.38 -13.85
C LEU A 163 -2.93 -18.14 -14.24
N GLY A 164 -2.59 -16.87 -14.45
CA GLY A 164 -1.21 -16.44 -14.52
C GLY A 164 -0.45 -16.62 -13.19
N TYR A 165 0.86 -16.38 -13.22
CA TYR A 165 1.77 -16.60 -12.07
C TYR A 165 2.08 -15.32 -11.28
N GLU A 166 1.34 -14.25 -11.51
CA GLU A 166 1.56 -12.95 -10.87
C GLU A 166 1.44 -13.06 -9.35
N VAL A 167 0.50 -13.84 -8.83
CA VAL A 167 0.31 -14.05 -7.38
C VAL A 167 1.53 -14.72 -6.72
N PRO A 168 2.00 -15.90 -7.17
CA PRO A 168 3.22 -16.49 -6.61
C PRO A 168 4.47 -15.62 -6.85
N LEU A 169 4.53 -14.82 -7.91
CA LEU A 169 5.63 -13.86 -8.13
C LEU A 169 5.62 -12.72 -7.11
N ALA A 170 4.45 -12.13 -6.83
CA ALA A 170 4.31 -11.10 -5.81
C ALA A 170 4.68 -11.63 -4.42
N PHE A 171 4.21 -12.84 -4.06
CA PHE A 171 4.59 -13.48 -2.81
C PHE A 171 6.10 -13.83 -2.79
N GLY A 172 6.66 -14.27 -3.91
CA GLY A 172 8.10 -14.52 -4.07
C GLY A 172 8.97 -13.30 -3.75
N ALA A 173 8.49 -12.08 -4.01
CA ALA A 173 9.21 -10.85 -3.66
C ALA A 173 9.44 -10.75 -2.13
N VAL A 174 8.44 -11.03 -1.29
CA VAL A 174 8.61 -11.01 0.17
C VAL A 174 9.36 -12.25 0.70
N VAL A 175 9.22 -13.40 0.04
CA VAL A 175 10.08 -14.58 0.35
C VAL A 175 11.56 -14.24 0.12
N SER A 176 11.88 -13.47 -0.93
CA SER A 176 13.24 -13.00 -1.16
C SER A 176 13.75 -12.07 -0.06
N SER A 177 12.87 -11.27 0.56
CA SER A 177 13.20 -10.42 1.71
C SER A 177 13.57 -11.24 2.93
N TRP A 178 12.79 -12.29 3.23
CA TRP A 178 13.12 -13.25 4.29
C TRP A 178 14.49 -13.88 4.08
N ILE A 179 14.75 -14.40 2.87
CA ILE A 179 16.04 -15.02 2.53
C ILE A 179 17.19 -14.01 2.66
N THR A 180 16.98 -12.77 2.18
CA THR A 180 18.00 -11.72 2.25
C THR A 180 18.36 -11.39 3.69
N LEU A 181 17.35 -11.13 4.53
CA LEU A 181 17.55 -10.66 5.88
C LEU A 181 18.07 -11.74 6.83
N GLN A 182 17.59 -12.97 6.69
CA GLN A 182 17.89 -14.05 7.63
C GLN A 182 19.07 -14.92 7.22
N TRP A 183 19.34 -15.05 5.92
CA TRP A 183 20.40 -15.93 5.41
C TRP A 183 21.52 -15.15 4.76
N LEU A 184 21.22 -14.36 3.73
CA LEU A 184 22.28 -13.73 2.92
C LEU A 184 23.06 -12.67 3.69
N ARG A 185 22.36 -11.79 4.42
CA ARG A 185 23.02 -10.72 5.19
C ARG A 185 23.88 -11.29 6.33
N PRO A 186 23.40 -12.21 7.19
CA PRO A 186 24.25 -12.80 8.24
C PRO A 186 25.46 -13.57 7.72
N ILE A 187 25.31 -14.29 6.58
CA ILE A 187 26.44 -14.93 5.88
C ILE A 187 27.46 -13.88 5.43
N ALA A 188 27.01 -12.81 4.77
CA ALA A 188 27.89 -11.73 4.30
C ALA A 188 28.60 -11.01 5.46
N MET A 189 27.96 -10.94 6.63
CA MET A 189 28.54 -10.40 7.86
C MET A 189 29.30 -11.44 8.70
N GLY A 190 29.40 -12.70 8.25
CA GLY A 190 30.21 -13.74 8.89
C GLY A 190 29.71 -14.24 10.25
N ALA A 191 28.46 -13.95 10.66
CA ALA A 191 27.89 -14.54 11.87
C ALA A 191 26.35 -14.58 11.85
N TRP A 192 25.76 -15.67 12.34
CA TRP A 192 24.31 -15.83 12.48
C TRP A 192 23.70 -14.84 13.47
N GLY A 193 24.48 -14.38 14.45
CA GLY A 193 24.07 -13.35 15.41
C GLY A 193 23.74 -11.98 14.80
N ASN A 194 24.08 -11.73 13.53
CA ASN A 194 23.62 -10.54 12.80
C ASN A 194 22.21 -10.73 12.18
N GLY A 195 21.60 -11.89 12.40
CA GLY A 195 20.23 -12.21 11.98
C GLY A 195 19.19 -11.37 12.72
N PHE A 196 17.95 -11.52 12.29
CA PHE A 196 16.84 -10.74 12.86
C PHE A 196 16.21 -11.49 14.04
N PRO A 197 16.20 -10.92 15.26
CA PRO A 197 15.53 -11.52 16.41
C PRO A 197 14.03 -11.56 16.19
N LEU A 198 13.38 -12.63 16.66
CA LEU A 198 11.94 -12.82 16.54
C LEU A 198 11.27 -12.52 17.88
N GLY A 199 9.99 -12.14 17.84
CA GLY A 199 9.24 -11.69 19.01
C GLY A 199 8.42 -10.44 18.68
N ILE A 200 7.17 -10.37 19.14
CA ILE A 200 6.22 -9.36 18.65
C ILE A 200 6.65 -7.93 18.99
N THR A 201 7.09 -7.67 20.22
CA THR A 201 7.54 -6.32 20.59
C THR A 201 9.05 -6.19 20.42
N HIS A 202 9.81 -7.22 20.81
CA HIS A 202 11.27 -7.17 20.82
C HIS A 202 11.89 -6.94 19.43
N HIS A 203 11.25 -7.43 18.36
CA HIS A 203 11.78 -7.19 17.02
C HIS A 203 11.86 -5.70 16.64
N LEU A 204 11.06 -4.83 17.28
CA LEU A 204 11.09 -3.39 17.05
C LEU A 204 12.34 -2.75 17.69
N ASP A 205 12.85 -3.31 18.79
CA ASP A 205 14.10 -2.87 19.40
C ASP A 205 15.27 -3.08 18.42
N TRP A 206 15.31 -4.23 17.74
CA TRP A 206 16.31 -4.48 16.71
C TRP A 206 16.21 -3.48 15.56
N VAL A 207 14.99 -3.21 15.07
CA VAL A 207 14.78 -2.23 13.99
C VAL A 207 15.27 -0.84 14.43
N SER A 208 14.95 -0.45 15.66
CA SER A 208 15.42 0.79 16.26
C SER A 208 16.94 0.86 16.31
N ASN A 209 17.58 -0.15 16.90
CA ASN A 209 19.04 -0.20 17.09
C ASN A 209 19.80 -0.19 15.76
N ILE A 210 19.39 -1.02 14.79
CA ILE A 210 19.98 -1.05 13.45
C ILE A 210 19.79 0.29 12.73
N GLY A 211 18.63 0.93 12.90
CA GLY A 211 18.34 2.23 12.30
C GLY A 211 19.31 3.34 12.76
N TYR A 212 19.79 3.28 14.00
CA TYR A 212 20.78 4.25 14.51
C TYR A 212 22.24 3.81 14.32
N GLN A 213 22.51 2.51 14.17
CA GLN A 213 23.88 1.97 14.07
C GLN A 213 24.67 2.56 12.89
N TYR A 214 24.03 2.73 11.72
CA TYR A 214 24.70 3.21 10.49
C TYR A 214 24.52 4.71 10.25
N TYR A 215 24.35 5.48 11.32
CA TYR A 215 24.17 6.94 11.34
C TYR A 215 23.09 7.45 10.37
N ASN A 216 21.88 7.66 10.91
CA ASN A 216 20.72 8.20 10.20
C ASN A 216 20.37 7.43 8.90
N PHE A 217 19.70 6.29 9.09
CA PHE A 217 19.26 5.40 8.01
C PHE A 217 18.36 6.06 6.96
N PHE A 218 17.77 7.24 7.24
CA PHE A 218 16.98 7.98 6.26
C PHE A 218 17.79 8.42 5.03
N TYR A 219 19.11 8.58 5.16
CA TYR A 219 19.98 8.89 4.02
C TYR A 219 20.22 7.69 3.10
N ASN A 220 19.85 6.47 3.47
CA ASN A 220 19.96 5.34 2.56
C ASN A 220 18.98 5.53 1.36
N PRO A 221 19.47 5.68 0.11
CA PRO A 221 18.61 6.00 -1.02
C PRO A 221 17.63 4.86 -1.35
N PHE A 222 18.04 3.61 -1.12
CA PHE A 222 17.17 2.45 -1.33
C PHE A 222 16.08 2.40 -0.26
N HIS A 223 16.38 2.76 0.99
CA HIS A 223 15.37 2.90 2.03
C HIS A 223 14.32 3.96 1.65
N ALA A 224 14.77 5.15 1.24
CA ALA A 224 13.88 6.25 0.88
C ALA A 224 12.94 5.88 -0.28
N VAL A 225 13.45 5.20 -1.32
CA VAL A 225 12.62 4.70 -2.42
C VAL A 225 11.64 3.62 -1.94
N GLY A 226 12.10 2.66 -1.12
CA GLY A 226 11.24 1.61 -0.56
C GLY A 226 10.08 2.18 0.25
N VAL A 227 10.36 3.13 1.15
CA VAL A 227 9.35 3.83 1.97
C VAL A 227 8.39 4.65 1.10
N THR A 228 8.89 5.32 0.07
CA THR A 228 8.04 6.07 -0.87
C THR A 228 7.04 5.13 -1.56
N LEU A 229 7.49 3.97 -2.03
CA LEU A 229 6.63 2.97 -2.65
C LEU A 229 5.67 2.32 -1.64
N LEU A 230 6.07 2.17 -0.38
CA LEU A 230 5.22 1.67 0.70
C LEU A 230 4.04 2.64 0.99
N PHE A 231 4.33 3.93 1.16
CA PHE A 231 3.30 4.94 1.33
C PHE A 231 2.43 5.10 0.07
N ALA A 232 3.04 5.10 -1.11
CA ALA A 232 2.32 5.12 -2.38
C ALA A 232 1.38 3.92 -2.52
N SER A 233 1.79 2.74 -2.06
CA SER A 233 0.95 1.55 -2.10
C SER A 233 -0.32 1.72 -1.27
N THR A 234 -0.21 2.26 -0.05
CA THR A 234 -1.38 2.54 0.79
C THR A 234 -2.28 3.62 0.17
N LEU A 235 -1.69 4.64 -0.46
CA LEU A 235 -2.43 5.64 -1.22
C LEU A 235 -3.20 5.02 -2.40
N PHE A 236 -2.54 4.21 -3.23
CA PHE A 236 -3.17 3.56 -4.37
C PHE A 236 -4.27 2.60 -3.94
N LEU A 237 -4.08 1.86 -2.85
CA LEU A 237 -5.12 1.00 -2.28
C LEU A 237 -6.34 1.81 -1.84
N ALA A 238 -6.13 2.93 -1.13
CA ALA A 238 -7.21 3.81 -0.70
C ALA A 238 -7.98 4.38 -1.91
N MET A 239 -7.26 4.86 -2.92
CA MET A 239 -7.84 5.45 -4.12
C MET A 239 -8.63 4.42 -4.93
N HIS A 240 -8.06 3.23 -5.15
CA HIS A 240 -8.70 2.14 -5.90
C HIS A 240 -9.93 1.61 -5.18
N GLY A 241 -9.76 1.17 -3.93
CA GLY A 241 -10.84 0.63 -3.10
C GLY A 241 -12.01 1.59 -2.99
N SER A 242 -11.74 2.88 -2.79
CA SER A 242 -12.80 3.88 -2.70
C SER A 242 -13.48 4.22 -4.02
N ALA A 243 -12.76 4.21 -5.15
CA ALA A 243 -13.35 4.45 -6.48
C ALA A 243 -14.32 3.33 -6.85
N ILE A 244 -13.88 2.08 -6.71
CA ILE A 244 -14.72 0.91 -7.01
C ILE A 244 -15.94 0.83 -6.07
N LEU A 245 -15.76 1.03 -4.76
CA LEU A 245 -16.90 1.11 -3.83
C LEU A 245 -17.86 2.26 -4.12
N SER A 246 -17.37 3.35 -4.72
CA SER A 246 -18.23 4.46 -5.14
C SER A 246 -19.09 4.12 -6.35
N ALA A 247 -18.74 3.09 -7.12
CA ALA A 247 -19.58 2.55 -8.18
C ALA A 247 -20.54 1.44 -7.70
N ALA A 248 -20.26 0.83 -6.55
CA ALA A 248 -21.03 -0.29 -6.03
C ALA A 248 -22.52 0.02 -5.85
N ARG A 249 -23.38 -0.91 -6.30
CA ARG A 249 -24.85 -0.85 -6.20
C ARG A 249 -25.46 0.44 -6.78
N ARG A 250 -24.84 0.99 -7.82
CA ARG A 250 -25.31 2.17 -8.54
C ARG A 250 -25.46 1.88 -10.04
N PRO A 251 -26.33 2.61 -10.75
CA PRO A 251 -26.48 2.50 -12.20
C PRO A 251 -25.36 3.26 -12.93
N VAL A 252 -24.10 2.96 -12.59
CA VAL A 252 -22.89 3.58 -13.16
C VAL A 252 -22.00 2.52 -13.78
N THR A 253 -21.03 2.93 -14.61
CA THR A 253 -20.13 2.02 -15.32
C THR A 253 -18.69 2.46 -15.12
N ASP A 254 -17.72 1.65 -15.54
CA ASP A 254 -16.28 2.01 -15.54
C ASP A 254 -16.04 3.39 -16.18
N ARG A 255 -16.80 3.74 -17.22
CA ARG A 255 -16.72 5.05 -17.88
C ARG A 255 -17.03 6.23 -16.94
N HIS A 256 -17.86 6.04 -15.92
CA HIS A 256 -18.13 7.06 -14.91
C HIS A 256 -16.93 7.25 -13.97
N VAL A 257 -16.25 6.15 -13.61
CA VAL A 257 -15.01 6.18 -12.80
C VAL A 257 -13.88 6.85 -13.60
N ASP A 258 -13.72 6.49 -14.87
CA ASP A 258 -12.77 7.12 -15.78
C ASP A 258 -13.02 8.63 -15.93
N THR A 259 -14.29 9.02 -16.15
CA THR A 259 -14.69 10.43 -16.24
C THR A 259 -14.41 11.17 -14.94
N PHE A 260 -14.68 10.55 -13.80
CA PHE A 260 -14.39 11.13 -12.49
C PHE A 260 -12.89 11.45 -12.33
N TRP A 261 -12.00 10.50 -12.64
CA TRP A 261 -10.55 10.72 -12.53
C TRP A 261 -10.04 11.77 -13.51
N ARG A 262 -10.54 11.77 -14.76
CA ARG A 262 -10.22 12.82 -15.74
C ARG A 262 -10.66 14.20 -15.27
N GLN A 263 -11.86 14.33 -14.72
CA GLN A 263 -12.32 15.60 -14.17
C GLN A 263 -11.55 16.02 -12.91
N LEU A 264 -11.03 15.07 -12.13
CA LEU A 264 -10.28 15.36 -10.92
C LEU A 264 -8.82 15.74 -11.19
N PHE A 265 -8.07 14.92 -11.92
CA PHE A 265 -6.62 15.08 -12.16
C PHE A 265 -6.24 15.41 -13.60
N GLY A 266 -7.18 15.34 -14.54
CA GLY A 266 -6.91 15.47 -15.97
C GLY A 266 -6.59 14.16 -16.67
N TYR A 267 -6.38 13.07 -15.96
CA TYR A 267 -6.11 11.77 -16.56
C TYR A 267 -6.74 10.63 -15.77
N SER A 268 -6.84 9.48 -16.42
CA SER A 268 -7.25 8.22 -15.81
C SER A 268 -6.26 7.14 -16.25
N VAL A 269 -5.83 6.33 -15.29
CA VAL A 269 -4.86 5.25 -15.49
C VAL A 269 -5.52 4.06 -16.22
N GLY A 270 -6.85 3.98 -16.18
CA GLY A 270 -7.63 2.88 -16.73
C GLY A 270 -7.65 1.64 -15.82
N GLU A 271 -8.63 0.77 -16.06
CA GLU A 271 -8.95 -0.38 -15.21
C GLU A 271 -7.77 -1.36 -15.06
N ILE A 272 -7.15 -1.80 -16.15
CA ILE A 272 -6.00 -2.71 -16.06
C ILE A 272 -4.72 -2.02 -15.58
N GLY A 273 -4.56 -0.73 -15.92
CA GLY A 273 -3.34 0.02 -15.66
C GLY A 273 -3.06 0.19 -14.16
N ILE A 274 -4.11 0.42 -13.36
CA ILE A 274 -3.96 0.56 -11.90
C ILE A 274 -3.51 -0.74 -11.24
N HIS A 275 -3.98 -1.90 -11.72
CA HIS A 275 -3.57 -3.20 -11.20
C HIS A 275 -2.11 -3.54 -11.52
N ARG A 276 -1.61 -3.09 -12.68
CA ARG A 276 -0.17 -3.17 -13.02
C ARG A 276 0.67 -2.31 -12.09
N VAL A 277 0.25 -1.06 -11.86
CA VAL A 277 0.92 -0.17 -10.90
C VAL A 277 0.90 -0.77 -9.49
N ALA A 278 -0.23 -1.34 -9.07
CA ALA A 278 -0.40 -2.01 -7.78
C ALA A 278 0.60 -3.17 -7.59
N PHE A 279 0.70 -4.06 -8.58
CA PHE A 279 1.65 -5.17 -8.56
C PHE A 279 3.10 -4.68 -8.45
N TRP A 280 3.51 -3.73 -9.29
CA TRP A 280 4.88 -3.23 -9.30
C TRP A 280 5.21 -2.43 -8.03
N ALA A 281 4.33 -1.53 -7.59
CA ALA A 281 4.56 -0.74 -6.38
C ALA A 281 4.75 -1.65 -5.15
N GLY A 282 3.87 -2.65 -5.00
CA GLY A 282 3.95 -3.63 -3.93
C GLY A 282 5.25 -4.44 -3.97
N ALA A 283 5.56 -5.09 -5.09
CA ALA A 283 6.73 -5.95 -5.22
C ALA A 283 8.07 -5.18 -5.20
N THR A 284 8.15 -4.03 -5.87
CA THR A 284 9.38 -3.24 -5.94
C THR A 284 9.72 -2.60 -4.59
N SER A 285 8.71 -2.22 -3.78
CA SER A 285 8.96 -1.68 -2.43
C SER A 285 9.85 -2.61 -1.59
N VAL A 286 9.57 -3.92 -1.61
CA VAL A 286 10.34 -4.91 -0.84
C VAL A 286 11.66 -5.29 -1.52
N ILE A 287 11.71 -5.37 -2.86
CA ILE A 287 12.96 -5.68 -3.58
C ILE A 287 14.01 -4.61 -3.34
N VAL A 288 13.63 -3.33 -3.39
CA VAL A 288 14.55 -2.22 -3.11
C VAL A 288 14.94 -2.21 -1.63
N SER A 289 14.02 -2.55 -0.72
CA SER A 289 14.30 -2.69 0.72
C SER A 289 15.29 -3.83 1.02
N ASN A 290 15.31 -4.90 0.23
CA ASN A 290 16.29 -5.98 0.35
C ASN A 290 17.71 -5.46 0.09
N LEU A 291 17.87 -4.69 -0.99
CA LEU A 291 19.16 -4.07 -1.33
C LEU A 291 19.60 -3.08 -0.24
N CYS A 292 18.66 -2.26 0.25
CA CYS A 292 18.87 -1.32 1.34
C CYS A 292 19.51 -1.98 2.57
N ILE A 293 18.88 -3.04 3.12
CA ILE A 293 19.35 -3.67 4.36
C ILE A 293 20.57 -4.56 4.14
N PHE A 294 20.68 -5.20 2.96
CA PHE A 294 21.83 -6.03 2.63
C PHE A 294 23.12 -5.20 2.56
N LEU A 295 23.08 -4.03 1.93
CA LEU A 295 24.25 -3.14 1.81
C LEU A 295 24.68 -2.53 3.15
N SER A 296 23.74 -2.40 4.10
CA SER A 296 23.97 -1.79 5.41
C SER A 296 24.66 -2.78 6.36
N GLY A 297 25.91 -2.47 6.71
CA GLY A 297 26.79 -3.34 7.51
C GLY A 297 27.69 -4.27 6.69
N THR A 298 27.45 -4.41 5.38
CA THR A 298 28.32 -5.18 4.48
C THR A 298 29.26 -4.27 3.69
N LEU A 299 28.70 -3.37 2.87
CA LEU A 299 29.45 -2.46 2.00
C LEU A 299 29.43 -1.01 2.50
N VAL A 300 28.38 -0.62 3.22
CA VAL A 300 28.22 0.75 3.75
C VAL A 300 28.08 0.70 5.26
N GLN A 301 28.94 1.47 5.95
CA GLN A 301 28.97 1.56 7.42
C GLN A 301 28.46 2.93 7.93
N ASP A 302 28.41 3.95 7.07
CA ASP A 302 27.86 5.27 7.36
C ASP A 302 27.18 5.85 6.12
N TRP A 303 25.87 6.07 6.20
CA TRP A 303 25.08 6.61 5.10
C TRP A 303 25.22 8.14 4.93
N ASN A 304 25.82 8.86 5.88
CA ASN A 304 26.17 10.28 5.69
C ASN A 304 27.43 10.42 4.83
N ALA A 305 28.50 9.69 5.19
CA ALA A 305 29.74 9.67 4.40
C ALA A 305 29.52 9.22 2.95
N PHE A 306 28.50 8.38 2.70
CA PHE A 306 28.10 7.99 1.35
C PHE A 306 27.86 9.19 0.42
N TYR A 307 27.35 10.32 0.92
CA TYR A 307 27.08 11.52 0.11
C TYR A 307 28.26 12.49 -0.01
N SER A 308 29.45 12.17 0.54
CA SER A 308 30.62 13.07 0.49
C SER A 308 31.08 13.44 -0.92
N PHE A 309 30.75 12.61 -1.93
CA PHE A 309 31.03 12.93 -3.34
C PHE A 309 30.19 14.10 -3.88
N TRP A 310 29.06 14.43 -3.24
CA TRP A 310 28.15 15.48 -3.70
C TRP A 310 28.86 16.81 -3.78
N ASP A 311 29.60 17.22 -2.75
CA ASP A 311 30.32 18.50 -2.71
C ASP A 311 31.40 18.63 -3.78
N GLY A 312 31.95 17.49 -4.24
CA GLY A 312 32.99 17.44 -5.25
C GLY A 312 32.49 17.49 -6.71
N MET A 313 31.18 17.49 -6.96
CA MET A 313 30.69 17.43 -8.34
C MET A 313 30.94 18.75 -9.11
N PRO A 314 31.46 18.68 -10.34
CA PRO A 314 31.68 19.89 -11.15
C PRO A 314 30.43 20.70 -11.44
N ILE A 315 29.24 20.09 -11.42
CA ILE A 315 27.96 20.75 -11.70
C ILE A 315 27.59 21.85 -10.69
N TRP A 316 28.19 21.84 -9.49
CA TRP A 316 28.00 22.90 -8.49
C TRP A 316 28.85 24.14 -8.76
N SER A 317 29.72 24.10 -9.76
CA SER A 317 30.34 25.29 -10.33
C SER A 317 29.44 25.92 -11.39
N PHE A 318 29.50 27.24 -11.54
CA PHE A 318 28.71 27.96 -12.55
C PHE A 318 28.96 27.45 -13.98
N SER A 319 30.20 27.09 -14.29
CA SER A 319 30.59 26.50 -15.59
C SER A 319 30.02 25.08 -15.78
N GLY A 320 30.03 24.25 -14.74
CA GLY A 320 29.44 22.90 -14.78
C GLY A 320 27.92 22.91 -14.90
N ALA A 321 27.23 23.82 -14.19
CA ALA A 321 25.79 23.98 -14.30
C ALA A 321 25.36 24.39 -15.72
N GLY A 322 26.10 25.32 -16.36
CA GLY A 322 25.83 25.75 -17.73
C GLY A 322 25.94 24.61 -18.75
N LEU A 323 26.95 23.74 -18.62
CA LEU A 323 27.15 22.56 -19.46
C LEU A 323 26.05 21.50 -19.26
N ALA A 324 25.62 21.27 -18.02
CA ALA A 324 24.54 20.33 -17.71
C ALA A 324 23.20 20.80 -18.32
N LEU A 325 22.87 22.08 -18.18
CA LEU A 325 21.67 22.67 -18.77
C LEU A 325 21.68 22.62 -20.31
N PHE A 326 22.85 22.84 -20.93
CA PHE A 326 23.00 22.68 -22.38
C PHE A 326 22.81 21.22 -22.83
N GLY A 327 23.38 20.26 -22.09
CA GLY A 327 23.20 18.83 -22.36
C GLY A 327 21.74 18.37 -22.23
N ILE A 328 21.05 18.83 -21.18
CA ILE A 328 19.60 18.60 -20.99
C ILE A 328 18.82 19.24 -22.15
N GLY A 329 19.13 20.49 -22.51
CA GLY A 329 18.53 21.19 -23.63
C GLY A 329 18.65 20.41 -24.95
N LEU A 330 19.78 19.77 -25.22
CA LEU A 330 19.98 18.92 -26.40
C LEU A 330 19.15 17.63 -26.38
N VAL A 331 18.96 17.02 -25.19
CA VAL A 331 18.15 15.81 -25.03
C VAL A 331 16.66 16.11 -25.26
N PHE A 332 16.19 17.26 -24.79
CA PHE A 332 14.80 17.68 -24.95
C PHE A 332 14.51 18.41 -26.28
N ALA A 333 15.53 18.95 -26.96
CA ALA A 333 15.41 19.57 -28.29
C ALA A 333 15.21 18.55 -29.43
N ARG A 334 15.33 17.24 -29.18
CA ARG A 334 14.87 16.22 -30.13
C ARG A 334 13.35 16.30 -30.26
N ARG A 335 12.90 17.05 -31.27
CA ARG A 335 11.50 17.07 -31.74
C ARG A 335 10.98 15.63 -31.80
N ARG A 336 9.95 15.36 -31.00
CA ARG A 336 9.18 14.14 -31.09
C ARG A 336 7.93 14.47 -31.89
N ASP A 337 7.68 13.67 -32.92
CA ASP A 337 6.41 13.68 -33.62
C ASP A 337 5.35 13.17 -32.65
N GLU A 338 4.60 14.10 -32.07
CA GLU A 338 3.41 13.80 -31.29
C GLU A 338 2.37 13.19 -32.22
N LYS A 339 1.75 12.07 -31.81
CA LYS A 339 0.57 11.57 -32.52
C LYS A 339 -0.54 12.63 -32.36
N PRO A 340 -1.15 13.12 -33.45
CA PRO A 340 -2.30 14.00 -33.35
C PRO A 340 -3.42 13.28 -32.59
N VAL A 341 -4.07 13.98 -31.67
CA VAL A 341 -5.29 13.49 -31.01
C VAL A 341 -6.41 13.51 -32.04
N ASP A 342 -7.18 12.44 -32.13
CA ASP A 342 -8.30 12.30 -33.09
C ASP A 342 -9.39 13.35 -32.80
N PRO A 343 -9.80 14.18 -33.79
CA PRO A 343 -10.88 15.16 -33.64
C PRO A 343 -12.21 14.55 -33.16
N ASP A 344 -12.55 13.33 -33.56
CA ASP A 344 -13.82 12.69 -33.17
C ASP A 344 -13.84 12.30 -31.69
N GLU A 345 -12.67 12.02 -31.09
CA GLU A 345 -12.53 11.81 -29.64
C GLU A 345 -12.66 13.12 -28.84
N ILE A 346 -12.44 14.27 -29.46
CA ILE A 346 -12.58 15.60 -28.83
C ILE A 346 -14.05 16.00 -28.77
N GLU A 347 -14.84 15.74 -29.81
CA GLU A 347 -16.30 15.98 -29.78
C GLU A 347 -17.01 15.11 -28.73
N ASP A 348 -16.56 13.87 -28.56
CA ASP A 348 -17.10 12.95 -27.57
C ASP A 348 -16.77 13.40 -26.12
N LEU A 349 -15.76 14.28 -25.93
CA LEU A 349 -15.49 14.95 -24.67
C LEU A 349 -16.50 16.09 -24.42
N ASP A 350 -16.69 16.99 -25.39
CA ASP A 350 -17.59 18.15 -25.23
C ASP A 350 -19.05 17.75 -24.97
N ALA A 351 -19.50 16.60 -25.50
CA ALA A 351 -20.87 16.12 -25.35
C ALA A 351 -21.25 15.58 -23.95
N ARG A 352 -20.29 15.35 -23.02
CA ARG A 352 -20.51 14.59 -21.77
C ARG A 352 -20.65 15.44 -20.50
N GLY A 353 -21.06 16.71 -20.62
CA GLY A 353 -21.28 17.59 -19.47
C GLY A 353 -20.00 18.26 -18.95
N LEU A 354 -19.18 18.80 -19.87
CA LEU A 354 -17.88 19.43 -19.59
C LEU A 354 -17.90 20.96 -19.52
N ASP A 355 -19.03 21.58 -19.16
CA ASP A 355 -19.04 23.03 -18.88
C ASP A 355 -18.05 23.35 -17.74
N GLY A 356 -17.00 24.11 -18.05
CA GLY A 356 -15.97 24.54 -17.08
C GLY A 356 -14.70 23.67 -17.04
N ASN A 357 -14.48 22.79 -18.01
CA ASN A 357 -13.20 22.08 -18.16
C ASN A 357 -12.11 22.94 -18.81
N ILE A 358 -10.85 22.69 -18.44
CA ILE A 358 -9.66 23.39 -18.96
C ILE A 358 -8.61 22.41 -19.49
N GLY A 359 -7.75 22.92 -20.37
CA GLY A 359 -6.59 22.21 -20.92
C GLY A 359 -6.89 21.46 -22.22
N ARG A 360 -5.94 21.47 -23.16
CA ARG A 360 -6.02 20.68 -24.40
C ARG A 360 -5.46 19.28 -24.16
N PRO A 361 -6.10 18.22 -24.67
CA PRO A 361 -5.66 16.86 -24.46
C PRO A 361 -4.30 16.59 -25.12
N PHE A 362 -3.45 15.82 -24.46
CA PHE A 362 -2.21 15.27 -25.02
C PHE A 362 -1.88 13.90 -24.42
N TYR A 363 -1.01 13.13 -25.07
CA TYR A 363 -0.59 11.81 -24.58
C TYR A 363 0.76 11.88 -23.85
N LEU A 364 0.89 11.13 -22.74
CA LEU A 364 2.19 10.98 -22.07
C LEU A 364 3.25 10.37 -23.00
N PRO A 365 4.55 10.67 -22.80
CA PRO A 365 5.63 10.07 -23.57
C PRO A 365 5.64 8.53 -23.54
N PRO A 366 6.07 7.85 -24.63
CA PRO A 366 6.08 6.39 -24.73
C PRO A 366 6.81 5.64 -23.60
N ILE A 367 7.82 6.26 -22.98
CA ILE A 367 8.56 5.66 -21.86
C ILE A 367 7.68 5.51 -20.61
N LEU A 368 6.78 6.47 -20.36
CA LEU A 368 5.82 6.41 -19.26
C LEU A 368 4.64 5.49 -19.60
N GLN A 369 4.26 5.42 -20.89
CA GLN A 369 3.20 4.53 -21.36
C GLN A 369 3.51 3.04 -21.11
N ARG A 370 4.79 2.63 -21.24
CA ARG A 370 5.22 1.23 -21.03
C ARG A 370 4.87 0.67 -19.65
N PHE A 371 4.70 1.52 -18.64
CA PHE A 371 4.36 1.10 -17.28
C PHE A 371 2.85 0.96 -17.04
N VAL A 372 2.00 1.51 -17.92
CA VAL A 372 0.54 1.62 -17.67
C VAL A 372 -0.31 0.89 -18.72
N GLY A 373 0.18 0.72 -19.96
CA GLY A 373 -0.53 -0.07 -20.97
C GLY A 373 -0.29 0.39 -22.41
N LYS A 374 -0.82 -0.37 -23.37
CA LYS A 374 -0.62 -0.15 -24.82
C LYS A 374 -1.34 1.09 -25.37
N ASP A 375 -2.40 1.56 -24.70
CA ASP A 375 -3.26 2.64 -25.22
C ASP A 375 -2.81 4.04 -24.78
N GLY A 376 -1.78 4.14 -23.93
CA GLY A 376 -1.22 5.40 -23.44
C GLY A 376 -2.14 6.16 -22.48
N ILE A 377 -1.55 6.99 -21.61
CA ILE A 377 -2.33 7.86 -20.72
C ILE A 377 -2.56 9.19 -21.44
N ARG A 378 -3.83 9.52 -21.66
CA ARG A 378 -4.27 10.84 -22.10
C ARG A 378 -4.43 11.77 -20.90
N VAL A 379 -3.77 12.92 -20.96
CA VAL A 379 -3.80 13.97 -19.94
C VAL A 379 -4.56 15.17 -20.51
N PHE A 380 -5.40 15.78 -19.67
CA PHE A 380 -6.42 16.79 -19.99
C PHE A 380 -7.55 16.26 -20.92
N PRO A 381 -8.72 16.93 -20.92
CA PRO A 381 -9.13 18.08 -20.09
C PRO A 381 -9.41 17.71 -18.61
N THR A 382 -9.32 18.70 -17.70
CA THR A 382 -9.68 18.57 -16.27
C THR A 382 -10.72 19.61 -15.88
N TYR A 383 -11.56 19.31 -14.89
CA TYR A 383 -12.57 20.25 -14.42
C TYR A 383 -11.98 21.28 -13.46
N LEU A 384 -12.34 22.56 -13.56
CA LEU A 384 -11.88 23.58 -12.62
C LEU A 384 -13.02 24.49 -12.15
N GLY A 385 -13.88 23.96 -11.27
CA GLY A 385 -14.89 24.74 -10.55
C GLY A 385 -14.35 25.48 -9.32
N VAL A 386 -15.22 26.17 -8.58
CA VAL A 386 -14.88 27.01 -7.40
C VAL A 386 -13.95 26.33 -6.41
N TRP A 387 -14.27 25.09 -5.98
CA TRP A 387 -13.42 24.32 -5.06
C TRP A 387 -12.01 24.04 -5.62
N GLY A 388 -11.92 23.77 -6.93
CA GLY A 388 -10.65 23.56 -7.61
C GLY A 388 -9.83 24.84 -7.70
N ILE A 389 -10.46 25.97 -8.03
CA ILE A 389 -9.80 27.29 -8.09
C ILE A 389 -9.25 27.67 -6.71
N ILE A 390 -10.08 27.58 -5.66
CA ILE A 390 -9.65 27.88 -4.29
C ILE A 390 -8.47 26.99 -3.91
N SER A 391 -8.56 25.68 -4.18
CA SER A 391 -7.49 24.74 -3.84
C SER A 391 -6.17 25.07 -4.54
N VAL A 392 -6.21 25.28 -5.86
CA VAL A 392 -5.00 25.58 -6.65
C VAL A 392 -4.40 26.92 -6.26
N VAL A 393 -5.21 27.98 -6.16
CA VAL A 393 -4.71 29.33 -5.83
C VAL A 393 -4.07 29.35 -4.44
N THR A 394 -4.76 28.84 -3.42
CA THR A 394 -4.22 28.83 -2.05
C THR A 394 -3.02 27.91 -1.91
N GLY A 395 -3.03 26.75 -2.58
CA GLY A 395 -1.88 25.85 -2.64
C GLY A 395 -0.67 26.48 -3.33
N SER A 396 -0.88 27.21 -4.42
CA SER A 396 0.18 27.97 -5.11
C SER A 396 0.75 29.09 -4.25
N VAL A 397 -0.09 29.80 -3.48
CA VAL A 397 0.39 30.80 -2.51
C VAL A 397 1.25 30.16 -1.43
N ALA A 398 0.79 29.05 -0.83
CA ALA A 398 1.57 28.32 0.17
C ALA A 398 2.92 27.83 -0.40
N ALA A 399 2.90 27.21 -1.59
CA ALA A 399 4.11 26.75 -2.27
C ALA A 399 5.07 27.90 -2.60
N LEU A 400 4.55 29.05 -3.06
CA LEU A 400 5.36 30.22 -3.35
C LEU A 400 6.06 30.74 -2.09
N ILE A 401 5.34 30.84 -0.96
CA ILE A 401 5.94 31.28 0.31
C ILE A 401 7.08 30.32 0.73
N ILE A 402 6.85 29.01 0.68
CA ILE A 402 7.86 28.00 1.00
C ILE A 402 9.09 28.14 0.09
N LEU A 403 8.89 28.22 -1.23
CA LEU A 403 9.99 28.30 -2.20
C LEU A 403 10.76 29.61 -2.12
N LEU A 404 10.08 30.73 -1.80
CA LEU A 404 10.75 32.02 -1.58
C LEU A 404 11.60 32.00 -0.30
N ASP A 405 11.12 31.36 0.76
CA ASP A 405 11.88 31.19 2.00
C ASP A 405 13.12 30.33 1.77
N TYR A 406 12.99 29.24 1.01
CA TYR A 406 14.12 28.40 0.61
C TYR A 406 15.18 29.19 -0.17
N LEU A 407 14.74 30.02 -1.13
CA LEU A 407 15.64 30.89 -1.89
C LEU A 407 16.35 31.90 -0.99
N LEU A 408 15.65 32.45 0.00
CA LEU A 408 16.23 33.39 0.97
C LEU A 408 17.35 32.73 1.78
N GLN A 409 17.17 31.48 2.23
CA GLN A 409 18.17 30.73 3.00
C GLN A 409 19.49 30.52 2.26
N VAL A 410 19.45 30.48 0.91
CA VAL A 410 20.64 30.34 0.05
C VAL A 410 21.06 31.66 -0.61
N GLY A 411 20.58 32.80 -0.11
CA GLY A 411 20.93 34.13 -0.61
C GLY A 411 20.54 34.35 -2.07
N TYR A 412 19.43 33.76 -2.53
CA TYR A 412 18.94 33.78 -3.91
C TYR A 412 19.91 33.19 -4.95
N ASN A 413 20.85 32.35 -4.53
CA ASN A 413 21.75 31.65 -5.44
C ASN A 413 21.06 30.40 -6.03
N PRO A 414 20.76 30.36 -7.34
CA PRO A 414 20.03 29.24 -7.94
C PRO A 414 20.82 27.92 -7.95
N ILE A 415 22.16 27.98 -7.95
CA ILE A 415 23.00 26.77 -7.89
C ILE A 415 22.91 26.16 -6.50
N LEU A 416 23.05 26.97 -5.46
CA LEU A 416 22.90 26.50 -4.08
C LEU A 416 21.47 26.05 -3.79
N PHE A 417 20.47 26.72 -4.35
CA PHE A 417 19.07 26.31 -4.24
C PHE A 417 18.86 24.88 -4.73
N VAL A 418 19.37 24.54 -5.92
CA VAL A 418 19.27 23.18 -6.46
C VAL A 418 20.12 22.18 -5.66
N ARG A 419 21.34 22.57 -5.28
CA ARG A 419 22.26 21.71 -4.53
C ARG A 419 21.72 21.32 -3.16
N GLU A 420 21.13 22.28 -2.44
CA GLU A 420 20.63 22.12 -1.07
C GLU A 420 19.13 21.85 -1.01
N PHE A 421 18.42 21.76 -2.13
CA PHE A 421 16.95 21.74 -2.19
C PHE A 421 16.28 20.78 -1.18
N PHE A 422 16.85 19.59 -1.01
CA PHE A 422 16.33 18.58 -0.08
C PHE A 422 16.66 18.85 1.40
N ASN A 423 17.66 19.69 1.68
CA ASN A 423 18.06 20.16 3.01
C ASN A 423 17.32 21.44 3.45
N LEU A 424 16.83 22.25 2.50
CA LEU A 424 16.10 23.47 2.79
C LEU A 424 14.74 23.17 3.43
N ALA A 425 14.32 24.04 4.35
CA ALA A 425 13.08 23.87 5.09
C ALA A 425 12.53 25.19 5.63
N LEU A 426 11.21 25.34 5.61
CA LEU A 426 10.50 26.42 6.28
C LEU A 426 10.03 25.92 7.65
N MET A 427 10.57 26.49 8.72
CA MET A 427 10.38 26.00 10.09
C MET A 427 9.27 26.73 10.85
N PRO A 428 8.57 26.06 11.79
CA PRO A 428 7.60 26.72 12.65
C PRO A 428 8.24 27.76 13.58
N PRO A 429 7.46 28.70 14.13
CA PRO A 429 7.93 29.64 15.14
C PRO A 429 8.59 28.96 16.33
N ALA A 430 9.58 29.64 16.93
CA ALA A 430 10.21 29.19 18.17
C ALA A 430 9.20 29.06 19.32
N LYS A 431 9.51 28.20 20.30
CA LYS A 431 8.66 27.90 21.47
C LYS A 431 8.20 29.14 22.23
N GLU A 432 9.04 30.19 22.28
CA GLU A 432 8.80 31.45 22.98
C GLU A 432 7.55 32.18 22.47
N TYR A 433 7.21 31.99 21.19
CA TYR A 433 6.02 32.57 20.59
C TYR A 433 4.71 31.86 20.99
N GLY A 434 4.78 30.66 21.59
CA GLY A 434 3.59 29.88 21.95
C GLY A 434 2.68 29.65 20.73
N LEU A 435 1.39 30.00 20.87
CA LEU A 435 0.43 30.05 19.76
C LEU A 435 0.29 31.44 19.11
N GLY A 436 1.14 32.40 19.50
CA GLY A 436 1.18 33.74 18.94
C GLY A 436 1.74 33.76 17.51
N PHE A 437 1.57 34.92 16.86
CA PHE A 437 2.10 35.16 15.52
C PHE A 437 3.53 35.72 15.62
N ALA A 438 4.50 35.02 15.02
CA ALA A 438 5.90 35.45 14.99
C ALA A 438 6.19 36.44 13.84
N PRO A 439 7.29 37.21 13.91
CA PRO A 439 7.79 37.97 12.77
C PRO A 439 7.98 37.10 11.52
N TRP A 440 7.90 37.69 10.34
CA TRP A 440 7.89 36.97 9.06
C TRP A 440 9.02 35.94 8.93
N ASN A 441 10.27 36.36 9.16
CA ASN A 441 11.47 35.51 9.04
C ASN A 441 11.73 34.59 10.26
N GLU A 442 10.91 34.69 11.31
CA GLU A 442 11.05 33.91 12.55
C GLU A 442 9.92 32.86 12.70
N GLY A 443 9.29 32.48 11.58
CA GLY A 443 8.20 31.52 11.51
C GLY A 443 6.84 32.14 11.18
N GLY A 444 6.73 33.47 11.01
CA GLY A 444 5.51 34.10 10.50
C GLY A 444 5.14 33.63 9.09
N SER A 445 6.13 33.48 8.20
CA SER A 445 5.97 32.92 6.86
C SER A 445 5.43 31.48 6.91
N TYR A 446 5.89 30.67 7.87
CA TYR A 446 5.39 29.31 8.12
C TYR A 446 3.91 29.30 8.47
N LEU A 447 3.46 30.16 9.39
CA LEU A 447 2.05 30.21 9.81
C LEU A 447 1.14 30.57 8.62
N VAL A 448 1.55 31.54 7.80
CA VAL A 448 0.79 31.96 6.61
C VAL A 448 0.75 30.85 5.55
N ALA A 449 1.91 30.23 5.24
CA ALA A 449 1.97 29.12 4.29
C ALA A 449 1.10 27.94 4.74
N THR A 450 1.19 27.57 6.03
CA THR A 450 0.42 26.46 6.61
C THR A 450 -1.07 26.75 6.59
N PHE A 451 -1.49 27.98 6.90
CA PHE A 451 -2.90 28.40 6.82
C PHE A 451 -3.46 28.28 5.41
N PHE A 452 -2.75 28.77 4.39
CA PHE A 452 -3.19 28.60 3.01
C PHE A 452 -3.18 27.14 2.56
N LEU A 453 -2.24 26.33 3.05
CA LEU A 453 -2.21 24.90 2.79
C LEU A 453 -3.44 24.20 3.40
N HIS A 454 -3.88 24.56 4.61
CA HIS A 454 -5.11 24.05 5.22
C HIS A 454 -6.33 24.33 4.34
N ILE A 455 -6.47 25.55 3.84
CA ILE A 455 -7.56 25.90 2.92
C ILE A 455 -7.45 25.08 1.63
N SER A 456 -6.25 24.93 1.10
CA SER A 456 -6.02 24.20 -0.16
C SER A 456 -6.48 22.75 -0.07
N VAL A 457 -6.10 22.04 1.00
CA VAL A 457 -6.44 20.62 1.16
C VAL A 457 -7.92 20.40 1.47
N LEU A 458 -8.56 21.29 2.24
CA LEU A 458 -10.00 21.25 2.50
C LEU A 458 -10.80 21.55 1.23
N ALA A 459 -10.36 22.52 0.43
CA ALA A 459 -10.97 22.81 -0.85
C ALA A 459 -10.79 21.64 -1.84
N TRP A 460 -9.64 20.96 -1.82
CA TRP A 460 -9.43 19.74 -2.59
C TRP A 460 -10.39 18.62 -2.17
N TRP A 461 -10.63 18.46 -0.87
CA TRP A 461 -11.63 17.53 -0.37
C TRP A 461 -13.04 17.86 -0.89
N GLY A 462 -13.42 19.15 -0.88
CA GLY A 462 -14.68 19.63 -1.46
C GLY A 462 -14.78 19.35 -2.97
N ARG A 463 -13.66 19.50 -3.69
CA ARG A 463 -13.57 19.12 -5.12
C ARG A 463 -13.82 17.62 -5.31
N VAL A 464 -13.16 16.75 -4.56
CA VAL A 464 -13.37 15.29 -4.62
C VAL A 464 -14.83 14.93 -4.36
N TYR A 465 -15.42 15.47 -3.29
CA TYR A 465 -16.81 15.20 -2.92
C TYR A 465 -17.81 15.62 -4.01
N THR A 466 -17.69 16.87 -4.50
CA THR A 466 -18.62 17.41 -5.50
C THR A 466 -18.47 16.75 -6.87
N ARG A 467 -17.25 16.36 -7.27
CA ARG A 467 -17.03 15.60 -8.51
C ARG A 467 -17.62 14.21 -8.45
N ALA A 468 -17.48 13.50 -7.33
CA ALA A 468 -18.08 12.19 -7.17
C ALA A 468 -19.61 12.24 -7.31
N LYS A 469 -20.26 13.26 -6.71
CA LYS A 469 -21.69 13.48 -6.87
C LYS A 469 -22.10 13.81 -8.30
N ALA A 470 -21.31 14.65 -8.99
CA ALA A 470 -21.58 15.05 -10.36
C ALA A 470 -21.51 13.87 -11.36
N THR A 471 -20.65 12.88 -11.11
CA THR A 471 -20.54 11.67 -11.94
C THR A 471 -21.46 10.52 -11.49
N GLY A 472 -22.38 10.76 -10.54
CA GLY A 472 -23.29 9.73 -10.02
C GLY A 472 -22.67 8.71 -9.06
N LEU A 473 -21.37 8.86 -8.74
CA LEU A 473 -20.64 8.00 -7.83
C LEU A 473 -21.01 8.26 -6.35
N GLY A 474 -20.74 7.26 -5.51
CA GLY A 474 -20.68 7.40 -4.06
C GLY A 474 -19.49 8.27 -3.62
N THR A 475 -19.44 8.62 -2.34
CA THR A 475 -18.41 9.56 -1.81
C THR A 475 -17.33 8.85 -1.01
N HIS A 476 -17.08 7.56 -1.24
CA HIS A 476 -16.09 6.80 -0.44
C HIS A 476 -14.68 7.40 -0.56
N LEU A 477 -14.32 7.95 -1.72
CA LEU A 477 -13.00 8.57 -1.91
C LEU A 477 -12.85 9.85 -1.07
N ALA A 478 -13.90 10.66 -0.94
CA ALA A 478 -13.88 11.83 -0.07
C ALA A 478 -13.69 11.44 1.40
N TRP A 479 -14.32 10.34 1.85
CA TRP A 479 -14.16 9.84 3.21
C TRP A 479 -12.79 9.19 3.45
N GLY A 480 -12.27 8.45 2.47
CA GLY A 480 -10.90 7.92 2.51
C GLY A 480 -9.86 9.05 2.59
N PHE A 481 -10.06 10.12 1.81
CA PHE A 481 -9.20 11.30 1.89
C PHE A 481 -9.34 12.04 3.23
N ALA A 482 -10.55 12.15 3.79
CA ALA A 482 -10.75 12.72 5.12
C ALA A 482 -10.02 11.94 6.23
N ALA A 483 -9.95 10.61 6.12
CA ALA A 483 -9.16 9.79 7.04
C ALA A 483 -7.67 10.15 6.99
N ALA A 484 -7.09 10.36 5.81
CA ALA A 484 -5.71 10.86 5.67
C ALA A 484 -5.55 12.31 6.18
N LEU A 485 -6.54 13.17 5.94
CA LEU A 485 -6.54 14.55 6.45
C LEU A 485 -6.56 14.61 7.98
N SER A 486 -7.13 13.60 8.66
CA SER A 486 -7.11 13.56 10.13
C SER A 486 -5.68 13.58 10.69
N LEU A 487 -4.76 12.79 10.12
CA LEU A 487 -3.35 12.79 10.51
C LEU A 487 -2.67 14.12 10.18
N TYR A 488 -2.93 14.67 8.99
CA TYR A 488 -2.43 15.99 8.60
C TYR A 488 -2.82 17.08 9.61
N PHE A 489 -4.09 17.18 9.97
CA PHE A 489 -4.55 18.18 10.94
C PHE A 489 -4.04 17.90 12.35
N VAL A 490 -3.82 16.64 12.74
CA VAL A 490 -3.15 16.35 14.02
C VAL A 490 -1.72 16.89 14.04
N ILE A 491 -0.94 16.67 12.98
CA ILE A 491 0.45 17.14 12.89
C ILE A 491 0.54 18.67 12.94
N TYR A 492 -0.25 19.36 12.10
CA TYR A 492 -0.03 20.79 11.83
C TYR A 492 -0.92 21.74 12.63
N LEU A 493 -1.99 21.24 13.28
CA LEU A 493 -2.97 22.11 13.92
C LEU A 493 -3.41 21.62 15.31
N ILE A 494 -4.01 20.43 15.40
CA ILE A 494 -4.69 19.96 16.61
C ILE A 494 -3.69 19.69 17.74
N ARG A 495 -2.62 18.92 17.50
CA ARG A 495 -1.61 18.64 18.53
C ARG A 495 -0.82 19.88 18.94
N PRO A 496 -0.32 20.74 18.02
CA PRO A 496 0.32 22.01 18.37
C PRO A 496 -0.57 22.91 19.26
N ILE A 497 -1.87 23.03 18.95
CA ILE A 497 -2.83 23.77 19.78
C ILE A 497 -3.00 23.11 21.15
N ALA A 498 -3.19 21.79 21.21
CA ALA A 498 -3.33 21.05 22.46
C ALA A 498 -2.09 21.18 23.37
N MET A 499 -0.91 21.33 22.78
CA MET A 499 0.36 21.55 23.47
C MET A 499 0.71 23.02 23.72
N GLY A 500 -0.12 23.96 23.24
CA GLY A 500 0.01 25.39 23.47
C GLY A 500 1.15 26.07 22.71
N ARG A 501 1.67 25.47 21.62
CA ARG A 501 2.79 26.05 20.86
C ARG A 501 2.91 25.52 19.42
N TRP A 502 3.16 26.44 18.48
CA TRP A 502 3.37 26.10 17.07
C TRP A 502 4.66 25.32 16.81
N SER A 503 5.68 25.45 17.66
CA SER A 503 6.97 24.76 17.52
C SER A 503 6.88 23.22 17.53
N GLU A 504 5.71 22.66 17.87
CA GLU A 504 5.46 21.21 17.92
C GLU A 504 5.05 20.63 16.56
N SER A 505 4.70 21.46 15.58
CA SER A 505 4.38 21.01 14.22
C SER A 505 5.63 20.67 13.43
N ALA A 506 5.46 19.87 12.38
CA ALA A 506 6.54 19.57 11.44
C ALA A 506 6.92 20.82 10.61
N GLY A 507 8.20 20.97 10.28
CA GLY A 507 8.64 21.95 9.29
C GLY A 507 8.22 21.55 7.88
N HIS A 508 8.04 22.53 6.99
CA HIS A 508 7.81 22.28 5.57
C HIS A 508 9.16 22.09 4.88
N GLY A 509 9.54 20.83 4.68
CA GLY A 509 10.71 20.43 3.89
C GLY A 509 11.03 18.96 4.02
N PHE A 510 11.65 18.37 2.99
CA PHE A 510 11.88 16.93 2.92
C PHE A 510 12.67 16.43 4.13
N ARG A 511 13.84 17.03 4.38
CA ARG A 511 14.65 16.70 5.56
C ARG A 511 13.97 17.09 6.87
N ALA A 512 13.35 18.26 6.95
CA ALA A 512 12.72 18.73 8.18
C ALA A 512 11.60 17.82 8.69
N ILE A 513 10.81 17.22 7.78
CA ILE A 513 9.77 16.24 8.15
C ILE A 513 10.39 14.96 8.71
N LEU A 514 11.49 14.48 8.11
CA LEU A 514 12.21 13.29 8.58
C LEU A 514 12.84 13.52 9.95
N ASP A 515 13.53 14.65 10.12
CA ASP A 515 14.13 15.06 11.39
C ASP A 515 13.06 15.22 12.47
N TRP A 516 11.93 15.87 12.18
CA TRP A 516 10.81 16.01 13.11
C TRP A 516 10.24 14.66 13.54
N THR A 517 10.08 13.72 12.61
CA THR A 517 9.57 12.36 12.91
C THR A 517 10.49 11.65 13.90
N ASN A 518 11.81 11.76 13.72
CA ASN A 518 12.79 11.20 14.64
C ASN A 518 12.76 11.92 16.01
N TYR A 519 12.77 13.25 16.02
CA TYR A 519 12.78 14.04 17.25
C TYR A 519 11.54 13.81 18.11
N VAL A 520 10.36 13.71 17.50
CA VAL A 520 9.13 13.35 18.21
C VAL A 520 9.23 11.96 18.82
N SER A 521 9.83 10.99 18.11
CA SER A 521 10.04 9.64 18.64
C SER A 521 10.94 9.62 19.86
N ILE A 522 12.07 10.33 19.80
CA ILE A 522 13.03 10.44 20.90
C ILE A 522 12.41 11.18 22.09
N LEU A 523 11.70 12.28 21.84
CA LEU A 523 11.14 13.13 22.88
C LEU A 523 10.11 12.42 23.75
N HIS A 524 9.30 11.51 23.18
CA HIS A 524 8.24 10.80 23.92
C HIS A 524 8.56 9.34 24.20
N GLY A 525 9.84 8.99 24.33
CA GLY A 525 10.26 7.68 24.83
C GLY A 525 9.98 6.52 23.88
N ASN A 526 10.46 6.62 22.64
CA ASN A 526 10.44 5.58 21.59
C ASN A 526 9.03 5.17 21.12
N PHE A 527 8.64 5.66 19.94
CA PHE A 527 7.32 5.39 19.35
C PHE A 527 7.08 3.92 18.98
N TYR A 528 8.10 3.06 18.94
CA TYR A 528 7.88 1.63 18.76
C TYR A 528 7.03 1.02 19.86
N TYR A 529 6.96 1.64 21.04
CA TYR A 529 6.12 1.21 22.17
C TYR A 529 4.72 1.85 22.18
N ASN A 530 4.43 2.77 21.25
CA ASN A 530 3.10 3.33 21.08
C ASN A 530 2.18 2.32 20.36
N PRO A 531 1.12 1.80 21.00
CA PRO A 531 0.28 0.76 20.40
C PRO A 531 -0.46 1.24 19.15
N PHE A 532 -0.80 2.53 19.07
CA PHE A 532 -1.43 3.10 17.88
C PHE A 532 -0.44 3.27 16.72
N HIS A 533 0.84 3.50 17.03
CA HIS A 533 1.90 3.48 16.02
C HIS A 533 2.10 2.06 15.48
N MET A 534 2.16 1.04 16.36
CA MET A 534 2.20 -0.37 15.95
C MET A 534 1.01 -0.73 15.03
N LEU A 535 -0.20 -0.30 15.39
CA LEU A 535 -1.40 -0.50 14.57
C LEU A 535 -1.31 0.23 13.22
N SER A 536 -0.79 1.47 13.19
CA SER A 536 -0.58 2.21 11.94
C SER A 536 0.42 1.49 11.02
N ILE A 537 1.52 0.95 11.57
CA ILE A 537 2.46 0.08 10.83
C ILE A 537 1.75 -1.16 10.30
N PHE A 538 0.95 -1.84 11.13
CA PHE A 538 0.17 -3.01 10.71
C PHE A 538 -0.75 -2.69 9.53
N PHE A 539 -1.48 -1.58 9.59
CA PHE A 539 -2.36 -1.17 8.50
C PHE A 539 -1.60 -0.70 7.27
N LEU A 540 -0.43 -0.07 7.40
CA LEU A 540 0.42 0.34 6.29
C LEU A 540 0.98 -0.86 5.53
N LEU A 541 1.60 -1.80 6.25
CA LEU A 541 2.13 -3.04 5.70
C LEU A 541 1.00 -3.91 5.15
N GLY A 542 -0.12 -4.02 5.88
CA GLY A 542 -1.33 -4.72 5.44
C GLY A 542 -1.95 -4.11 4.19
N SER A 543 -1.92 -2.79 4.04
CA SER A 543 -2.38 -2.12 2.82
C SER A 543 -1.48 -2.43 1.63
N THR A 544 -0.17 -2.41 1.83
CA THR A 544 0.78 -2.78 0.76
C THR A 544 0.62 -4.25 0.36
N LEU A 545 0.42 -5.14 1.33
CA LEU A 545 0.12 -6.56 1.11
C LEU A 545 -1.17 -6.73 0.31
N LEU A 546 -2.27 -6.11 0.74
CA LEU A 546 -3.56 -6.18 0.04
C LEU A 546 -3.47 -5.61 -1.37
N LEU A 547 -2.75 -4.51 -1.59
CA LEU A 547 -2.55 -3.93 -2.91
C LEU A 547 -1.82 -4.92 -3.83
N ALA A 548 -0.72 -5.51 -3.35
CA ALA A 548 0.07 -6.46 -4.12
C ALA A 548 -0.74 -7.73 -4.44
N MET A 549 -1.45 -8.28 -3.45
CA MET A 549 -2.34 -9.44 -3.62
C MET A 549 -3.44 -9.16 -4.62
N HIS A 550 -4.13 -8.01 -4.48
CA HIS A 550 -5.23 -7.61 -5.36
C HIS A 550 -4.74 -7.40 -6.79
N GLY A 551 -3.72 -6.55 -6.98
CA GLY A 551 -3.11 -6.28 -8.28
C GLY A 551 -2.65 -7.57 -8.96
N ALA A 552 -1.92 -8.43 -8.25
CA ALA A 552 -1.47 -9.71 -8.78
C ALA A 552 -2.63 -10.65 -9.16
N THR A 553 -3.70 -10.69 -8.37
CA THR A 553 -4.86 -11.55 -8.62
C THR A 553 -5.60 -11.13 -9.88
N ILE A 554 -5.84 -9.82 -10.04
CA ILE A 554 -6.53 -9.29 -11.22
C ILE A 554 -5.69 -9.49 -12.48
N LEU A 555 -4.37 -9.27 -12.42
CA LEU A 555 -3.47 -9.55 -13.54
C LEU A 555 -3.42 -11.04 -13.90
N ALA A 556 -3.35 -11.92 -12.91
CA ALA A 556 -3.39 -13.37 -13.14
C ALA A 556 -4.71 -13.84 -13.78
N ALA A 557 -5.79 -13.09 -13.57
CA ALA A 557 -7.11 -13.33 -14.16
C ALA A 557 -7.41 -12.45 -15.39
N GLU A 558 -6.45 -11.67 -15.91
CA GLU A 558 -6.59 -10.81 -17.10
C GLU A 558 -7.14 -11.58 -18.33
N PRO A 559 -6.75 -12.84 -18.62
CA PRO A 559 -7.32 -13.60 -19.74
C PRO A 559 -8.84 -13.79 -19.66
N TYR A 560 -9.42 -13.62 -18.47
CA TYR A 560 -10.84 -13.77 -18.17
C TYR A 560 -11.56 -12.44 -17.95
N LYS A 561 -10.92 -11.30 -18.25
CA LYS A 561 -11.47 -9.94 -18.14
C LYS A 561 -11.86 -9.50 -16.72
N ALA A 562 -11.18 -10.03 -15.70
CA ALA A 562 -11.46 -9.73 -14.30
C ALA A 562 -11.18 -8.26 -13.92
N GLU A 563 -10.46 -7.51 -14.75
CA GLU A 563 -10.19 -6.08 -14.54
C GLU A 563 -11.44 -5.19 -14.61
N ARG A 564 -12.57 -5.69 -15.14
CA ARG A 564 -13.84 -4.95 -15.23
C ARG A 564 -14.59 -5.02 -13.92
N GLU A 565 -14.00 -4.47 -12.87
CA GLU A 565 -14.44 -4.73 -11.49
C GLU A 565 -15.84 -4.18 -11.17
N VAL A 566 -16.29 -3.10 -11.82
CA VAL A 566 -17.66 -2.59 -11.64
C VAL A 566 -18.69 -3.57 -12.21
N ASP A 567 -18.38 -4.21 -13.34
CA ASP A 567 -19.25 -5.21 -13.95
C ASP A 567 -19.23 -6.52 -13.13
N GLU A 568 -18.05 -6.96 -12.71
CA GLU A 568 -17.85 -8.16 -11.88
C GLU A 568 -18.52 -8.04 -10.50
N MET A 569 -18.67 -6.83 -9.94
CA MET A 569 -19.44 -6.60 -8.71
C MET A 569 -20.95 -6.81 -8.89
N ARG A 570 -21.47 -6.75 -10.11
CA ARG A 570 -22.89 -6.99 -10.40
C ARG A 570 -23.16 -8.47 -10.59
N VAL A 571 -22.37 -9.10 -11.45
CA VAL A 571 -22.44 -10.53 -11.76
C VAL A 571 -21.01 -11.05 -11.90
N GLU A 572 -20.62 -11.95 -11.01
CA GLU A 572 -19.26 -12.49 -10.99
C GLU A 572 -19.03 -13.47 -12.13
N GLY A 573 -18.10 -13.12 -13.01
CA GLY A 573 -17.63 -13.93 -14.12
C GLY A 573 -16.59 -14.98 -13.71
N THR A 574 -16.10 -15.73 -14.69
CA THR A 574 -15.12 -16.81 -14.44
C THR A 574 -13.80 -16.30 -13.85
N GLY A 575 -13.38 -15.07 -14.19
CA GLY A 575 -12.18 -14.45 -13.63
C GLY A 575 -12.29 -14.28 -12.11
N THR A 576 -13.35 -13.64 -11.65
CA THR A 576 -13.64 -13.48 -10.22
C THR A 576 -13.81 -14.82 -9.52
N GLN A 577 -14.54 -15.77 -10.11
CA GLN A 577 -14.70 -17.10 -9.52
C GLN A 577 -13.37 -17.83 -9.32
N ARG A 578 -12.47 -17.80 -10.31
CA ARG A 578 -11.11 -18.39 -10.20
C ARG A 578 -10.28 -17.66 -9.15
N ALA A 579 -10.34 -16.33 -9.09
CA ALA A 579 -9.68 -15.53 -8.06
C ALA A 579 -10.17 -15.90 -6.63
N GLN A 580 -11.48 -16.11 -6.46
CA GLN A 580 -12.05 -16.56 -5.19
C GLN A 580 -11.55 -17.95 -4.80
N LEU A 581 -11.54 -18.89 -5.75
CA LEU A 581 -11.06 -20.25 -5.51
C LEU A 581 -9.55 -20.28 -5.21
N LEU A 582 -8.74 -19.44 -5.86
CA LEU A 582 -7.32 -19.30 -5.58
C LEU A 582 -7.10 -19.04 -4.08
N TRP A 583 -7.69 -17.96 -3.57
CA TRP A 583 -7.51 -17.58 -2.17
C TRP A 583 -8.15 -18.56 -1.20
N ARG A 584 -9.31 -19.11 -1.55
CA ARG A 584 -9.97 -20.15 -0.77
C ARG A 584 -9.12 -21.41 -0.63
N TRP A 585 -8.44 -21.82 -1.70
CA TRP A 585 -7.54 -22.99 -1.68
C TRP A 585 -6.21 -22.69 -1.00
N VAL A 586 -5.71 -21.45 -1.08
CA VAL A 586 -4.47 -21.02 -0.43
C VAL A 586 -4.66 -20.90 1.09
N MET A 587 -5.67 -20.15 1.54
CA MET A 587 -5.82 -19.71 2.95
C MET A 587 -7.20 -20.01 3.57
N GLY A 588 -8.08 -20.76 2.90
CA GLY A 588 -9.30 -21.33 3.48
C GLY A 588 -10.54 -20.45 3.42
N PHE A 589 -10.38 -19.18 3.08
CA PHE A 589 -11.43 -18.21 2.88
C PHE A 589 -11.12 -17.32 1.68
N ASN A 590 -12.10 -16.55 1.23
CA ASN A 590 -11.97 -15.64 0.10
C ASN A 590 -12.82 -14.39 0.34
N ALA A 591 -12.48 -13.31 -0.38
CA ALA A 591 -13.35 -12.17 -0.57
C ALA A 591 -14.16 -12.34 -1.86
N ASN A 592 -15.22 -11.57 -2.03
CA ASN A 592 -15.95 -11.43 -3.29
C ASN A 592 -15.57 -10.10 -3.97
N SER A 593 -16.09 -9.84 -5.16
CA SER A 593 -15.72 -8.63 -5.91
C SER A 593 -15.97 -7.32 -5.13
N LEU A 594 -17.01 -7.27 -4.28
CA LEU A 594 -17.30 -6.11 -3.44
C LEU A 594 -16.44 -6.05 -2.16
N THR A 595 -16.29 -7.17 -1.45
CA THR A 595 -15.74 -7.16 -0.09
C THR A 595 -14.24 -6.93 -0.08
N ILE A 596 -13.49 -7.34 -1.12
CA ILE A 596 -12.06 -7.03 -1.20
C ILE A 596 -11.80 -5.52 -1.22
N HIS A 597 -12.64 -4.76 -1.92
CA HIS A 597 -12.56 -3.29 -1.97
C HIS A 597 -12.96 -2.64 -0.65
N GLN A 598 -13.87 -3.26 0.13
CA GLN A 598 -14.16 -2.83 1.51
C GLN A 598 -12.96 -3.01 2.42
N TRP A 599 -12.25 -4.13 2.31
CA TRP A 599 -11.05 -4.40 3.09
C TRP A 599 -9.95 -3.39 2.73
N ALA A 600 -9.73 -3.16 1.43
CA ALA A 600 -8.80 -2.15 0.91
C ALA A 600 -9.08 -0.76 1.49
N TRP A 601 -10.33 -0.32 1.47
CA TRP A 601 -10.74 1.00 1.96
C TRP A 601 -10.54 1.14 3.48
N TRP A 602 -10.93 0.13 4.26
CA TRP A 602 -10.76 0.15 5.72
C TRP A 602 -9.31 0.07 6.15
N PHE A 603 -8.50 -0.82 5.56
CA PHE A 603 -7.08 -0.94 5.91
C PHE A 603 -6.34 0.37 5.66
N ALA A 604 -6.53 0.98 4.49
CA ALA A 604 -5.84 2.23 4.19
C ALA A 604 -6.35 3.41 5.03
N GLY A 605 -7.66 3.49 5.29
CA GLY A 605 -8.24 4.52 6.16
C GLY A 605 -7.77 4.42 7.61
N LEU A 606 -7.72 3.20 8.15
CA LEU A 606 -7.29 2.93 9.52
C LEU A 606 -5.81 3.25 9.74
N CYS A 607 -4.96 3.10 8.71
CA CYS A 607 -3.56 3.52 8.76
C CYS A 607 -3.40 4.98 9.19
N GLY A 608 -4.17 5.89 8.56
CA GLY A 608 -4.15 7.32 8.89
C GLY A 608 -4.78 7.62 10.25
N ILE A 609 -5.91 6.99 10.56
CA ILE A 609 -6.67 7.22 11.80
C ILE A 609 -5.86 6.79 13.04
N THR A 610 -5.26 5.60 13.04
CA THR A 610 -4.46 5.15 14.19
C THR A 610 -3.19 5.98 14.32
N GLY A 611 -2.55 6.37 13.21
CA GLY A 611 -1.43 7.31 13.24
C GLY A 611 -1.80 8.65 13.89
N ALA A 612 -2.97 9.19 13.55
CA ALA A 612 -3.48 10.44 14.12
C ALA A 612 -3.73 10.32 15.63
N ILE A 613 -4.35 9.21 16.07
CA ILE A 613 -4.59 8.95 17.50
C ILE A 613 -3.26 8.82 18.26
N GLY A 614 -2.34 7.99 17.77
CA GLY A 614 -1.06 7.74 18.42
C GLY A 614 -0.23 9.01 18.60
N LEU A 615 -0.19 9.86 17.57
CA LEU A 615 0.51 11.14 17.64
C LEU A 615 -0.21 12.12 18.57
N LEU A 616 -1.54 12.22 18.52
CA LEU A 616 -2.30 13.13 19.37
C LEU A 616 -2.08 12.86 20.85
N LEU A 617 -2.03 11.59 21.27
CA LEU A 617 -1.78 11.19 22.66
C LEU A 617 -0.36 11.51 23.14
N SER A 618 0.60 11.57 22.22
CA SER A 618 2.03 11.78 22.50
C SER A 618 2.33 13.23 22.89
N GLY A 619 2.66 13.46 24.15
CA GLY A 619 2.89 14.78 24.73
C GLY A 619 1.64 15.52 25.18
N THR A 620 0.45 14.91 25.10
CA THR A 620 -0.79 15.46 25.65
C THR A 620 -1.31 14.62 26.82
N LEU A 621 -1.24 13.29 26.70
CA LEU A 621 -1.66 12.33 27.73
C LEU A 621 -0.51 11.41 28.15
N ILE A 622 0.35 11.02 27.21
CA ILE A 622 1.47 10.11 27.46
C ILE A 622 2.76 10.82 27.11
N TRP A 623 3.68 10.88 28.08
CA TRP A 623 4.96 11.59 27.97
C TRP A 623 6.12 10.66 27.62
N ASP A 624 6.00 9.37 27.93
CA ASP A 624 7.02 8.35 27.69
C ASP A 624 6.34 7.01 27.37
N TRP A 625 6.45 6.57 26.12
CA TRP A 625 5.85 5.32 25.65
C TRP A 625 6.57 4.08 26.15
N TYR A 626 7.87 4.14 26.41
CA TYR A 626 8.62 3.02 26.97
C TYR A 626 8.23 2.79 28.43
N ALA A 627 8.12 3.85 29.23
CA ALA A 627 7.60 3.74 30.61
C ALA A 627 6.18 3.15 30.63
N TRP A 628 5.31 3.63 29.73
CA TRP A 628 3.97 3.06 29.56
C TRP A 628 4.01 1.55 29.21
N ALA A 629 4.94 1.14 28.36
CA ALA A 629 5.08 -0.26 27.95
C ALA A 629 5.61 -1.18 29.06
N ILE A 630 6.46 -0.66 29.96
CA ILE A 630 6.88 -1.37 31.18
C ILE A 630 5.65 -1.65 32.05
N ASP A 631 4.83 -0.63 32.29
CA ASP A 631 3.61 -0.76 33.09
C ASP A 631 2.60 -1.71 32.45
N ALA A 632 2.48 -1.67 31.12
CA ALA A 632 1.67 -2.58 30.33
C ALA A 632 2.26 -4.01 30.21
N ARG A 633 3.50 -4.22 30.70
CA ARG A 633 4.25 -5.49 30.66
C ARG A 633 4.43 -6.06 29.24
N ILE A 634 4.63 -5.20 28.25
CA ILE A 634 4.90 -5.60 26.86
C ILE A 634 6.37 -5.47 26.47
N VAL A 635 7.21 -4.94 27.36
CA VAL A 635 8.66 -4.92 27.20
C VAL A 635 9.22 -6.31 27.47
N SER A 636 10.03 -6.83 26.53
CA SER A 636 10.75 -8.08 26.72
C SER A 636 11.82 -7.92 27.81
N PRO A 637 11.95 -8.88 28.74
CA PRO A 637 13.14 -8.96 29.59
C PRO A 637 14.42 -9.02 28.74
N TRP A 638 15.51 -8.43 29.24
CA TRP A 638 16.83 -8.50 28.60
C TRP A 638 17.82 -9.29 29.49
N PRO A 639 17.76 -10.63 29.49
CA PRO A 639 18.63 -11.44 30.33
C PRO A 639 20.05 -11.59 29.77
N ASN A 640 20.24 -11.51 28.44
CA ASN A 640 21.55 -11.65 27.78
C ASN A 640 22.05 -10.31 27.22
N PRO A 641 23.00 -9.62 27.87
CA PRO A 641 23.52 -8.32 27.42
C PRO A 641 24.45 -8.39 26.20
N ASP A 642 24.49 -9.47 25.42
CA ASP A 642 25.28 -9.49 24.19
C ASP A 642 24.71 -8.53 23.14
N TRP A 643 25.36 -7.39 22.99
CA TRP A 643 25.06 -6.35 22.00
C TRP A 643 26.14 -6.25 20.92
N ALA A 644 27.03 -7.25 20.80
CA ALA A 644 28.18 -7.22 19.89
C ALA A 644 27.79 -7.07 18.41
N GLN A 645 26.55 -7.39 18.04
CA GLN A 645 26.00 -7.16 16.70
C GLN A 645 25.93 -5.66 16.33
N TYR A 646 25.90 -4.76 17.32
CA TYR A 646 25.77 -3.33 17.13
C TYR A 646 27.11 -2.58 17.16
N LEU A 647 28.23 -3.28 17.40
CA LEU A 647 29.54 -2.67 17.36
C LEU A 647 29.96 -2.33 15.92
N PRO A 648 30.61 -1.17 15.69
CA PRO A 648 31.29 -0.91 14.44
C PRO A 648 32.36 -1.99 14.21
N ARG A 649 32.40 -2.55 13.00
CA ARG A 649 33.42 -3.54 12.60
C ARG A 649 34.52 -2.92 11.78
#